data_AF-A0AA35SUM5-F1
#
_entry.id   AF-A0AA35SUM5-F1
#
_cell.length_a   1.000
_cell.length_b   1.000
_cell.length_c   1.000
_cell.angle_alpha   90.00
_cell.angle_beta   90.00
_cell.angle_gamma   90.00
#
_symmetry.space_group_name_H-M   'P 1'
#
loop_
_entity.id
_entity.type
_entity.pdbx_description
1 polymer ?
#
loop_
_entity_poly.entity_id
_entity_poly.type
_entity_poly.pdbx_seq_one_letter_code
_entity_poly.pdbx_strand_id
1 'polypeptide(L)'
;MLLSSSVDEGFVHLINSAPPSLEPILRLKQFLVLDSGGQPELLEMMPVFLRGASKFVYVLKLHESLDKRATIRYFKDGKLVWEYPAYLTNEGTLRLCVRTMRSLNNKNPDIPPTKMMFLATHRDLVAEKQLPGVLDTLHKRLREILLPQFREQLIYCDTKQDDFVFTLNAAKPEKEDRECAESIRECLSKEGQGGREVKVPLRWYALYQKLLEVANERGKKVLPRELCQKVAESMEMDGESCGEALNFFDGLNMLFYFPDILPQLVFMEPQMLLDKVSELVEETYHMRQGKKGQAVPGEKLRFRDHGEVTEKFLGEFESHYEPPLFTPKELVTLLKGLLVFAEMSEDVYFMPCLLQVVAWEVVEEHRVSGRKALALHFPDSSPLMGTFCSTVAYLLSPENSHPCPWRVAQKKEGAPKCLHRNVIKFTVSDYAGAVSLIDHFTHFELHLCTHPKKAAQLWKLAHDAVFAGLKKAGKTIGYTNNTPVPAIVCPAHPRPAKPHPATVDKDRVWTCSIDSEKFGDVDEDSIPWLTLCTSTSAESATSSLSSSSSAVPPTPQPPLSVSTAPASSTTATTTTNIPVSECFIVSSTTASVPSLSLSSPPVSTTTTNTPVSQSVSTSSTTASVSTAPHPVSSSPVIECSSTSSTTATAAIPLSSTASTTPGEPRLETVFPTTT
;
A
#
# COMPACT_ATOMS: atom_id res chain seq x y z
N MET A 1 -22.05 -21.27 -22.47
CA MET A 1 -23.49 -20.92 -22.39
C MET A 1 -23.81 -19.95 -21.27
N LEU A 2 -23.30 -20.12 -20.04
CA LEU A 2 -23.65 -19.28 -18.86
C LEU A 2 -22.95 -17.90 -18.76
N LEU A 3 -22.29 -17.42 -19.82
CA LEU A 3 -21.37 -16.26 -19.77
C LEU A 3 -21.85 -15.03 -20.54
N SER A 4 -23.06 -15.07 -21.10
CA SER A 4 -23.69 -13.94 -21.79
C SER A 4 -25.22 -13.95 -21.68
N SER A 5 -25.79 -14.84 -20.87
CA SER A 5 -27.20 -14.83 -20.49
C SER A 5 -27.33 -13.91 -19.29
N SER A 6 -28.10 -12.82 -19.43
CA SER A 6 -28.54 -12.03 -18.28
C SER A 6 -29.13 -12.97 -17.23
N VAL A 7 -28.66 -12.91 -15.98
CA VAL A 7 -29.25 -13.72 -14.91
C VAL A 7 -30.73 -13.34 -14.80
N ASP A 8 -31.64 -14.30 -14.94
CA ASP A 8 -33.08 -14.07 -14.95
C ASP A 8 -33.80 -15.08 -14.04
N GLU A 9 -35.13 -15.00 -13.96
CA GLU A 9 -35.95 -15.94 -13.18
C GLU A 9 -35.72 -17.40 -13.62
N GLY A 10 -35.45 -17.63 -14.91
CA GLY A 10 -35.09 -18.94 -15.44
C GLY A 10 -33.73 -19.44 -14.92
N PHE A 11 -32.75 -18.55 -14.80
CA PHE A 11 -31.46 -18.85 -14.18
C PHE A 11 -31.59 -19.16 -12.69
N VAL A 12 -32.41 -18.41 -11.93
CA VAL A 12 -32.69 -18.68 -10.52
C VAL A 12 -33.40 -20.03 -10.36
N HIS A 13 -34.42 -20.32 -11.18
CA HIS A 13 -35.08 -21.62 -11.21
C HIS A 13 -34.11 -22.76 -11.55
N LEU A 14 -33.16 -22.55 -12.47
CA LEU A 14 -32.12 -23.51 -12.82
C LEU A 14 -31.17 -23.80 -11.65
N ILE A 15 -30.75 -22.77 -10.89
CA ILE A 15 -29.99 -22.93 -9.64
C ILE A 15 -30.79 -23.79 -8.65
N ASN A 16 -32.08 -23.48 -8.47
CA ASN A 16 -32.95 -24.15 -7.50
C ASN A 16 -33.25 -25.61 -7.88
N SER A 17 -33.27 -25.90 -9.18
CA SER A 17 -33.46 -27.25 -9.72
C SER A 17 -32.18 -28.09 -9.73
N ALA A 18 -31.01 -27.47 -9.51
CA ALA A 18 -29.73 -28.19 -9.46
C ALA A 18 -29.64 -29.00 -8.15
N PRO A 19 -29.28 -30.29 -8.21
CA PRO A 19 -29.09 -31.08 -7.00
C PRO A 19 -27.92 -30.50 -6.19
N PRO A 20 -28.02 -30.47 -4.84
CA PRO A 20 -26.91 -30.03 -3.99
C PRO A 20 -25.70 -30.95 -4.21
N SER A 21 -24.66 -30.41 -4.83
CA SER A 21 -23.41 -31.11 -5.12
C SER A 21 -22.21 -30.36 -4.53
N LEU A 22 -21.25 -31.11 -4.00
CA LEU A 22 -19.96 -30.59 -3.55
C LEU A 22 -18.92 -30.54 -4.67
N GLU A 23 -19.25 -31.09 -5.85
CA GLU A 23 -18.41 -31.03 -7.05
C GLU A 23 -18.68 -29.75 -7.85
N PRO A 24 -17.63 -29.05 -8.32
CA PRO A 24 -17.79 -27.83 -9.11
C PRO A 24 -18.30 -28.15 -10.51
N ILE A 25 -19.52 -27.70 -10.83
CA ILE A 25 -20.11 -27.82 -12.17
C ILE A 25 -19.44 -26.92 -13.24
N LEU A 26 -18.63 -25.96 -12.80
CA LEU A 26 -17.96 -24.98 -13.63
C LEU A 26 -16.64 -24.56 -12.94
N ARG A 27 -15.56 -24.44 -13.73
CA ARG A 27 -14.31 -23.80 -13.31
C ARG A 27 -14.18 -22.47 -14.05
N LEU A 28 -13.98 -21.38 -13.31
CA LEU A 28 -13.75 -20.05 -13.86
C LEU A 28 -12.38 -19.53 -13.43
N LYS A 29 -11.74 -18.80 -14.35
CA LYS A 29 -10.46 -18.16 -14.10
C LYS A 29 -10.61 -16.66 -14.25
N GLN A 30 -10.55 -15.96 -13.11
CA GLN A 30 -10.66 -14.52 -13.06
C GLN A 30 -9.30 -13.90 -12.73
N PHE A 31 -8.94 -12.88 -13.50
CA PHE A 31 -7.79 -12.02 -13.19
C PHE A 31 -8.31 -10.66 -12.73
N LEU A 32 -8.01 -10.32 -11.48
CA LEU A 32 -8.09 -8.97 -10.95
C LEU A 32 -6.68 -8.37 -11.02
N VAL A 33 -6.53 -7.28 -11.77
CA VAL A 33 -5.28 -6.51 -11.84
C VAL A 33 -5.55 -5.18 -11.15
N LEU A 34 -4.72 -4.86 -10.15
CA LEU A 34 -4.76 -3.59 -9.44
C LEU A 34 -3.44 -2.88 -9.68
N ASP A 35 -3.49 -1.61 -10.06
CA ASP A 35 -2.30 -0.77 -10.20
C ASP A 35 -2.15 0.09 -8.95
N SER A 36 -0.91 0.18 -8.44
CA SER A 36 -0.53 1.02 -7.31
C SER A 36 0.31 2.23 -7.74
N GLY A 37 0.38 2.55 -9.03
CA GLY A 37 1.04 3.72 -9.63
C GLY A 37 2.55 3.88 -9.36
N GLY A 38 3.15 2.93 -8.64
CA GLY A 38 4.54 2.96 -8.18
C GLY A 38 4.83 3.91 -7.01
N GLN A 39 3.86 4.64 -6.46
CA GLN A 39 4.11 5.55 -5.34
C GLN A 39 4.42 4.78 -4.04
N PRO A 40 5.54 5.06 -3.35
CA PRO A 40 5.86 4.43 -2.06
C PRO A 40 4.78 4.59 -0.99
N GLU A 41 4.12 5.75 -0.94
CA GLU A 41 3.04 6.04 -0.01
C GLU A 41 1.85 5.07 -0.19
N LEU A 42 1.52 4.70 -1.43
CA LEU A 42 0.44 3.76 -1.70
C LEU A 42 0.86 2.31 -1.44
N LEU A 43 2.11 1.93 -1.72
CA LEU A 43 2.67 0.62 -1.35
C LEU A 43 2.59 0.36 0.17
N GLU A 44 2.67 1.42 0.99
CA GLU A 44 2.47 1.34 2.43
C GLU A 44 0.99 1.17 2.83
N MET A 45 0.07 1.84 2.13
CA MET A 45 -1.37 1.78 2.38
C MET A 45 -2.06 0.55 1.77
N MET A 46 -1.46 -0.11 0.77
CA MET A 46 -2.03 -1.28 0.09
C MET A 46 -2.57 -2.35 1.07
N PRO A 47 -1.85 -2.75 2.14
CA PRO A 47 -2.38 -3.70 3.10
C PRO A 47 -3.52 -3.17 3.96
N VAL A 48 -3.80 -1.87 4.01
CA VAL A 48 -5.00 -1.38 4.71
C VAL A 48 -6.26 -1.81 3.94
N PHE A 49 -6.24 -1.68 2.61
CA PHE A 49 -7.37 -2.00 1.75
C PHE A 49 -7.41 -3.49 1.38
N LEU A 50 -6.30 -4.05 0.88
CA LEU A 50 -6.28 -5.40 0.32
C LEU A 50 -6.29 -6.49 1.40
N ARG A 51 -7.03 -7.57 1.15
CA ARG A 51 -7.13 -8.76 2.02
C ARG A 51 -6.03 -9.80 1.73
N GLY A 52 -5.42 -9.72 0.56
CA GLY A 52 -4.32 -10.58 0.10
C GLY A 52 -4.00 -10.33 -1.38
N ALA A 53 -2.96 -10.97 -1.90
CA ALA A 53 -2.58 -10.96 -3.32
C ALA A 53 -2.06 -12.34 -3.74
N SER A 54 -2.26 -12.71 -5.01
CA SER A 54 -1.75 -13.97 -5.57
C SER A 54 -0.38 -13.79 -6.25
N LYS A 55 -0.22 -12.66 -6.95
CA LYS A 55 1.00 -12.30 -7.71
C LYS A 55 1.31 -10.80 -7.55
N PHE A 56 2.58 -10.46 -7.32
CA PHE A 56 3.15 -9.13 -7.55
C PHE A 56 3.91 -9.13 -8.88
N VAL A 57 3.68 -8.10 -9.71
CA VAL A 57 4.50 -7.84 -10.89
C VAL A 57 5.32 -6.58 -10.60
N TYR A 58 6.62 -6.74 -10.38
CA TYR A 58 7.54 -5.62 -10.14
C TYR A 58 8.11 -5.13 -11.48
N VAL A 59 7.63 -3.98 -11.94
CA VAL A 59 8.04 -3.38 -13.21
C VAL A 59 9.20 -2.42 -12.99
N LEU A 60 10.29 -2.60 -13.74
CA LEU A 60 11.47 -1.74 -13.70
C LEU A 60 11.90 -1.37 -15.13
N LYS A 61 12.71 -0.30 -15.29
CA LYS A 61 13.30 0.07 -16.58
C LYS A 61 14.71 -0.48 -16.67
N LEU A 62 15.01 -1.28 -17.69
CA LEU A 62 16.27 -2.01 -17.80
C LEU A 62 17.51 -1.10 -17.91
N HIS A 63 17.35 0.12 -18.43
CA HIS A 63 18.41 1.12 -18.54
C HIS A 63 18.64 1.95 -17.25
N GLU A 64 17.84 1.73 -16.18
CA GLU A 64 18.00 2.40 -14.89
C GLU A 64 18.60 1.45 -13.85
N SER A 65 19.70 1.85 -13.20
CA SER A 65 20.27 1.08 -12.08
C SER A 65 19.32 1.05 -10.87
N LEU A 66 19.39 -0.02 -10.08
CA LEU A 66 18.68 -0.14 -8.81
C LEU A 66 19.11 0.93 -7.77
N ASP A 67 20.33 1.47 -7.89
CA ASP A 67 20.82 2.54 -7.01
C ASP A 67 20.30 3.94 -7.38
N LYS A 68 19.69 4.11 -8.56
CA LYS A 68 19.11 5.39 -8.99
C LYS A 68 17.72 5.58 -8.37
N ARG A 69 17.38 6.83 -8.09
CA ARG A 69 15.99 7.26 -7.81
C ARG A 69 15.19 7.19 -9.11
N ALA A 70 14.06 6.49 -9.07
CA ALA A 70 13.14 6.44 -10.20
C ALA A 70 12.60 7.84 -10.49
N THR A 71 12.43 8.17 -11.76
CA THR A 71 11.58 9.28 -12.16
C THR A 71 10.15 8.77 -12.32
N ILE A 72 9.27 9.13 -11.39
CA ILE A 72 7.84 8.84 -11.45
C ILE A 72 7.20 9.84 -12.43
N ARG A 73 6.40 9.31 -13.36
CA ARG A 73 5.71 10.08 -14.39
C ARG A 73 4.23 9.74 -14.33
N TYR A 74 3.40 10.75 -14.12
CA TYR A 74 1.96 10.58 -14.08
C TYR A 74 1.35 10.92 -15.44
N PHE A 75 0.51 10.03 -15.96
CA PHE A 75 -0.15 10.19 -17.24
C PHE A 75 -1.68 10.16 -17.06
N LYS A 76 -2.36 11.15 -17.60
CA LYS A 76 -3.83 11.19 -17.70
C LYS A 76 -4.21 11.22 -19.17
N ASP A 77 -5.07 10.29 -19.60
CA ASP A 77 -5.47 10.10 -21.00
C ASP A 77 -4.27 10.02 -21.98
N GLY A 78 -3.22 9.30 -21.57
CA GLY A 78 -1.98 9.14 -22.32
C GLY A 78 -1.05 10.36 -22.37
N LYS A 79 -1.42 11.48 -21.72
CA LYS A 79 -0.61 12.71 -21.66
C LYS A 79 0.13 12.81 -20.33
N LEU A 80 1.44 13.08 -20.39
CA LEU A 80 2.23 13.39 -19.19
C LEU A 80 1.67 14.65 -18.54
N VAL A 81 1.25 14.54 -17.28
CA VAL A 81 0.71 15.68 -16.50
C VAL A 81 1.79 16.26 -15.60
N TRP A 82 2.59 15.40 -14.96
CA TRP A 82 3.79 15.79 -14.20
C TRP A 82 4.80 14.65 -14.08
N GLU A 83 6.03 15.03 -13.77
CA GLU A 83 7.20 14.17 -13.58
C GLU A 83 7.88 14.56 -12.27
N TYR A 84 8.33 13.61 -11.43
CA TYR A 84 9.16 13.90 -10.26
C TYR A 84 10.16 12.78 -9.94
N PRO A 85 11.32 13.09 -9.32
CA PRO A 85 12.19 12.07 -8.75
C PRO A 85 11.58 11.49 -7.47
N ALA A 86 11.42 10.16 -7.42
CA ALA A 86 11.06 9.44 -6.20
C ALA A 86 12.09 9.71 -5.09
N TYR A 87 11.66 9.70 -3.83
CA TYR A 87 12.59 9.85 -2.71
C TYR A 87 13.43 8.58 -2.45
N LEU A 88 12.89 7.40 -2.81
CA LEU A 88 13.57 6.12 -2.78
C LEU A 88 14.36 5.85 -4.07
N THR A 89 15.43 5.07 -3.94
CA THR A 89 16.05 4.39 -5.09
C THR A 89 15.14 3.25 -5.57
N ASN A 90 15.36 2.77 -6.79
CA ASN A 90 14.72 1.58 -7.33
C ASN A 90 14.89 0.35 -6.41
N GLU A 91 16.05 0.19 -5.75
CA GLU A 91 16.24 -0.81 -4.68
C GLU A 91 15.37 -0.51 -3.44
N GLY A 92 15.26 0.75 -3.03
CA GLY A 92 14.41 1.17 -1.91
C GLY A 92 12.94 0.84 -2.16
N THR A 93 12.43 1.13 -3.36
CA THR A 93 11.07 0.77 -3.79
C THR A 93 10.89 -0.75 -3.84
N LEU A 94 11.85 -1.51 -4.37
CA LEU A 94 11.80 -2.98 -4.34
C LEU A 94 11.72 -3.52 -2.91
N ARG A 95 12.56 -3.02 -1.99
CA ARG A 95 12.53 -3.40 -0.58
C ARG A 95 11.17 -3.08 0.06
N LEU A 96 10.54 -1.97 -0.33
CA LEU A 96 9.19 -1.62 0.10
C LEU A 96 8.15 -2.61 -0.46
N CYS A 97 8.15 -2.89 -1.76
CA CYS A 97 7.26 -3.89 -2.38
C CYS A 97 7.37 -5.27 -1.71
N VAL A 98 8.59 -5.71 -1.39
CA VAL A 98 8.85 -6.95 -0.66
C VAL A 98 8.24 -6.92 0.75
N ARG A 99 8.31 -5.79 1.45
CA ARG A 99 7.70 -5.57 2.78
C ARG A 99 6.16 -5.54 2.68
N THR A 100 5.59 -4.93 1.64
CA THR A 100 4.15 -4.98 1.32
C THR A 100 3.68 -6.40 1.03
N MET A 101 4.40 -7.17 0.22
CA MET A 101 4.09 -8.58 -0.09
C MET A 101 4.07 -9.45 1.18
N ARG A 102 5.07 -9.32 2.06
CA ARG A 102 5.07 -10.00 3.37
C ARG A 102 3.85 -9.65 4.22
N SER A 103 3.42 -8.40 4.15
CA SER A 103 2.29 -7.88 4.91
C SER A 103 0.98 -8.49 4.43
N LEU A 104 0.79 -8.62 3.11
CA LEU A 104 -0.39 -9.29 2.54
C LEU A 104 -0.38 -10.81 2.82
N ASN A 105 0.77 -11.48 2.77
CA ASN A 105 0.90 -12.88 3.17
C ASN A 105 0.54 -13.10 4.66
N ASN A 106 0.87 -12.15 5.54
CA ASN A 106 0.60 -12.28 6.98
C ASN A 106 -0.89 -12.14 7.35
N LYS A 107 -1.71 -11.53 6.49
CA LYS A 107 -3.16 -11.38 6.72
C LYS A 107 -3.92 -12.69 6.62
N ASN A 108 -3.48 -13.58 5.74
CA ASN A 108 -4.22 -14.78 5.40
C ASN A 108 -3.24 -15.94 5.18
N PRO A 109 -2.74 -16.56 6.27
CA PRO A 109 -1.72 -17.61 6.20
C PRO A 109 -2.21 -18.90 5.51
N ASP A 110 -3.53 -19.06 5.35
CA ASP A 110 -4.16 -20.18 4.63
C ASP A 110 -4.07 -19.99 3.10
N ILE A 111 -3.72 -18.81 2.61
CA ILE A 111 -3.47 -18.54 1.18
C ILE A 111 -2.00 -18.87 0.87
N PRO A 112 -1.70 -19.59 -0.23
CA PRO A 112 -0.33 -19.83 -0.68
C PRO A 112 0.47 -18.52 -0.81
N PRO A 113 1.74 -18.46 -0.36
CA PRO A 113 2.54 -17.23 -0.39
C PRO A 113 2.57 -16.58 -1.77
N THR A 114 2.25 -15.30 -1.81
CA THR A 114 2.24 -14.45 -3.02
C THR A 114 3.50 -14.67 -3.85
N LYS A 115 3.35 -14.89 -5.15
CA LYS A 115 4.49 -15.01 -6.08
C LYS A 115 4.91 -13.65 -6.64
N MET A 116 6.18 -13.50 -7.01
CA MET A 116 6.75 -12.25 -7.54
C MET A 116 7.37 -12.48 -8.93
N MET A 117 6.96 -11.67 -9.90
CA MET A 117 7.48 -11.61 -11.26
C MET A 117 8.26 -10.30 -11.45
N PHE A 118 9.46 -10.37 -12.04
CA PHE A 118 10.23 -9.18 -12.39
C PHE A 118 10.09 -8.87 -13.87
N LEU A 119 9.69 -7.64 -14.19
CA LEU A 119 9.41 -7.20 -15.55
C LEU A 119 10.33 -6.02 -15.92
N ALA A 120 11.40 -6.32 -16.65
CA ALA A 120 12.36 -5.35 -17.14
C ALA A 120 11.92 -4.78 -18.49
N THR A 121 11.39 -3.56 -18.45
CA THR A 121 10.88 -2.82 -19.61
C THR A 121 11.97 -1.95 -20.26
N HIS A 122 11.66 -1.35 -21.41
CA HIS A 122 12.55 -0.43 -22.14
C HIS A 122 13.86 -1.11 -22.60
N ARG A 123 13.78 -2.37 -23.06
CA ARG A 123 14.89 -3.13 -23.65
C ARG A 123 15.55 -2.38 -24.82
N ASP A 124 14.75 -1.65 -25.59
CA ASP A 124 15.15 -0.81 -26.74
C ASP A 124 16.04 0.39 -26.38
N LEU A 125 16.04 0.82 -25.12
CA LEU A 125 16.91 1.89 -24.63
C LEU A 125 18.28 1.39 -24.15
N VAL A 126 18.54 0.08 -24.24
CA VAL A 126 19.85 -0.54 -23.98
C VAL A 126 20.44 -1.00 -25.30
N ALA A 127 21.66 -0.56 -25.63
CA ALA A 127 22.35 -1.01 -26.83
C ALA A 127 22.57 -2.53 -26.77
N GLU A 128 22.29 -3.24 -27.86
CA GLU A 128 22.34 -4.71 -27.94
C GLU A 128 23.65 -5.31 -27.39
N LYS A 129 24.80 -4.68 -27.70
CA LYS A 129 26.13 -5.09 -27.20
C LYS A 129 26.34 -4.91 -25.69
N GLN A 130 25.53 -4.10 -25.04
CA GLN A 130 25.56 -3.83 -23.59
C GLN A 130 24.52 -4.68 -22.83
N LEU A 131 23.49 -5.16 -23.51
CA LEU A 131 22.34 -5.87 -22.92
C LEU A 131 22.76 -7.03 -22.00
N PRO A 132 23.72 -7.92 -22.35
CA PRO A 132 24.14 -9.00 -21.44
C PRO A 132 24.72 -8.47 -20.12
N GLY A 133 25.64 -7.49 -20.17
CA GLY A 133 26.26 -6.94 -18.96
C GLY A 133 25.29 -6.15 -18.08
N VAL A 134 24.27 -5.52 -18.67
CA VAL A 134 23.18 -4.87 -17.92
C VAL A 134 22.32 -5.92 -17.20
N LEU A 135 21.96 -7.01 -17.88
CA LEU A 135 21.20 -8.11 -17.28
C LEU A 135 22.01 -8.84 -16.19
N ASP A 136 23.28 -9.15 -16.42
CA ASP A 136 24.16 -9.76 -15.40
C ASP A 136 24.24 -8.91 -14.13
N THR A 137 24.36 -7.58 -14.29
CA THR A 137 24.39 -6.62 -13.17
C THR A 137 23.06 -6.61 -12.42
N LEU A 138 21.94 -6.57 -13.14
CA LEU A 138 20.60 -6.62 -12.57
C LEU A 138 20.34 -7.94 -11.84
N HIS A 139 20.64 -9.08 -12.48
CA HIS A 139 20.47 -10.42 -11.92
C HIS A 139 21.30 -10.61 -10.66
N LYS A 140 22.58 -10.23 -10.69
CA LYS A 140 23.45 -10.27 -9.50
C LYS A 140 22.81 -9.49 -8.35
N ARG A 141 22.39 -8.24 -8.59
CA ARG A 141 21.87 -7.38 -7.53
C ARG A 141 20.51 -7.84 -7.01
N LEU A 142 19.61 -8.32 -7.88
CA LEU A 142 18.34 -8.92 -7.46
C LEU A 142 18.56 -10.20 -6.65
N ARG A 143 19.51 -11.07 -7.04
CA ARG A 143 19.87 -12.27 -6.28
C ARG A 143 20.41 -11.90 -4.89
N GLU A 144 21.26 -10.87 -4.76
CA GLU A 144 21.74 -10.34 -3.47
C GLU A 144 20.62 -9.81 -2.56
N ILE A 145 19.53 -9.28 -3.12
CA ILE A 145 18.40 -8.70 -2.36
C ILE A 145 17.37 -9.78 -1.97
N LEU A 146 17.18 -10.79 -2.82
CA LEU A 146 16.03 -11.70 -2.76
C LEU A 146 16.40 -13.13 -2.34
N LEU A 147 17.60 -13.61 -2.65
CA LEU A 147 17.99 -15.01 -2.39
C LEU A 147 18.84 -15.13 -1.11
N PRO A 148 18.75 -16.27 -0.39
CA PRO A 148 17.87 -17.42 -0.66
C PRO A 148 16.41 -17.20 -0.24
N GLN A 149 16.12 -16.14 0.53
CA GLN A 149 14.89 -15.99 1.31
C GLN A 149 13.59 -16.03 0.50
N PHE A 150 13.60 -15.58 -0.76
CA PHE A 150 12.43 -15.54 -1.64
C PHE A 150 12.45 -16.58 -2.78
N ARG A 151 13.36 -17.57 -2.72
CA ARG A 151 13.58 -18.54 -3.82
C ARG A 151 12.28 -19.19 -4.31
N GLU A 152 11.36 -19.51 -3.41
CA GLU A 152 10.09 -20.18 -3.72
C GLU A 152 8.99 -19.22 -4.20
N GLN A 153 9.12 -17.92 -3.90
CA GLN A 153 8.17 -16.88 -4.27
C GLN A 153 8.46 -16.33 -5.68
N LEU A 154 9.67 -16.45 -6.20
CA LEU A 154 10.01 -15.96 -7.54
C LEU A 154 9.33 -16.78 -8.66
N ILE A 155 8.86 -16.09 -9.69
CA ILE A 155 8.41 -16.69 -10.95
C ILE A 155 9.60 -16.68 -11.92
N TYR A 156 10.14 -17.86 -12.21
CA TYR A 156 11.29 -18.04 -13.09
C TYR A 156 10.87 -18.07 -14.57
N CYS A 157 11.62 -17.38 -15.42
CA CYS A 157 11.51 -17.48 -16.88
C CYS A 157 12.31 -18.70 -17.40
N ASP A 158 13.46 -19.02 -16.79
CA ASP A 158 14.18 -20.28 -16.99
C ASP A 158 14.68 -20.86 -15.65
N THR A 159 14.05 -21.96 -15.24
CA THR A 159 14.40 -22.70 -14.02
C THR A 159 15.75 -23.41 -14.08
N LYS A 160 16.30 -23.68 -15.27
CA LYS A 160 17.63 -24.29 -15.44
C LYS A 160 18.77 -23.28 -15.26
N GLN A 161 18.50 -22.00 -15.52
CA GLN A 161 19.46 -20.90 -15.40
C GLN A 161 19.28 -20.10 -14.10
N ASP A 162 18.29 -20.46 -13.27
CA ASP A 162 17.85 -19.74 -12.06
C ASP A 162 17.47 -18.28 -12.42
N ASP A 163 16.90 -18.06 -13.62
CA ASP A 163 16.54 -16.76 -14.18
C ASP A 163 15.05 -16.45 -13.96
N PHE A 164 14.76 -15.22 -13.55
CA PHE A 164 13.46 -14.74 -13.10
C PHE A 164 13.14 -13.31 -13.56
N VAL A 165 13.92 -12.74 -14.50
CA VAL A 165 13.61 -11.43 -15.09
C VAL A 165 13.08 -11.60 -16.51
N PHE A 166 11.84 -11.16 -16.73
CA PHE A 166 11.23 -11.09 -18.04
C PHE A 166 11.57 -9.74 -18.68
N THR A 167 12.26 -9.72 -19.82
CA THR A 167 12.59 -8.50 -20.55
C THR A 167 11.60 -8.22 -21.68
N LEU A 168 11.15 -6.98 -21.84
CA LEU A 168 10.40 -6.57 -23.04
C LEU A 168 10.58 -5.11 -23.46
N ASN A 169 10.33 -4.85 -24.74
CA ASN A 169 9.92 -3.55 -25.25
C ASN A 169 8.38 -3.49 -25.39
N ALA A 170 7.72 -2.80 -24.45
CA ALA A 170 6.27 -2.58 -24.49
C ALA A 170 5.84 -1.51 -25.53
N ALA A 171 6.73 -0.60 -25.92
CA ALA A 171 6.40 0.52 -26.81
C ALA A 171 6.43 0.13 -28.29
N LYS A 172 7.33 -0.77 -28.68
CA LYS A 172 7.47 -1.32 -30.05
C LYS A 172 7.81 -2.81 -29.98
N PRO A 173 6.84 -3.69 -29.65
CA PRO A 173 7.11 -5.11 -29.42
C PRO A 173 7.52 -5.85 -30.71
N GLU A 174 8.76 -6.33 -30.70
CA GLU A 174 9.36 -7.21 -31.70
C GLU A 174 8.83 -8.65 -31.54
N LYS A 175 9.44 -9.63 -32.22
CA LYS A 175 8.99 -11.03 -32.16
C LYS A 175 9.24 -11.61 -30.76
N GLU A 176 10.44 -11.38 -30.25
CA GLU A 176 10.94 -11.84 -28.97
C GLU A 176 10.12 -11.24 -27.81
N ASP A 177 9.70 -9.97 -27.92
CA ASP A 177 8.84 -9.32 -26.93
C ASP A 177 7.44 -9.95 -26.87
N ARG A 178 6.90 -10.41 -28.01
CA ARG A 178 5.61 -11.12 -28.07
C ARG A 178 5.73 -12.53 -27.50
N GLU A 179 6.81 -13.24 -27.81
CA GLU A 179 7.10 -14.56 -27.23
C GLU A 179 7.29 -14.46 -25.70
N CYS A 180 7.94 -13.40 -25.22
CA CYS A 180 8.02 -13.06 -23.80
C CYS A 180 6.63 -12.74 -23.20
N ALA A 181 5.81 -11.94 -23.87
CA ALA A 181 4.46 -11.60 -23.41
C ALA A 181 3.52 -12.82 -23.32
N GLU A 182 3.60 -13.76 -24.27
CA GLU A 182 2.88 -15.05 -24.19
C GLU A 182 3.43 -15.92 -23.05
N SER A 183 4.75 -15.96 -22.85
CA SER A 183 5.37 -16.66 -21.71
C SER A 183 4.93 -16.09 -20.35
N ILE A 184 4.81 -14.76 -20.25
CA ILE A 184 4.23 -14.08 -19.10
C ILE A 184 2.77 -14.49 -18.93
N ARG A 185 1.94 -14.44 -19.98
CA ARG A 185 0.53 -14.85 -19.93
C ARG A 185 0.37 -16.30 -19.47
N GLU A 186 1.26 -17.19 -19.93
CA GLU A 186 1.29 -18.60 -19.52
C GLU A 186 1.66 -18.75 -18.04
N CYS A 187 2.69 -18.04 -17.55
CA CYS A 187 3.07 -18.04 -16.13
C CYS A 187 2.00 -17.40 -15.23
N LEU A 188 1.37 -16.31 -15.67
CA LEU A 188 0.21 -15.74 -14.99
C LEU A 188 -0.95 -16.75 -14.96
N SER A 189 -1.09 -17.59 -15.98
CA SER A 189 -2.14 -18.61 -16.11
C SER A 189 -1.89 -19.95 -15.41
N LYS A 190 -0.66 -20.39 -15.18
CA LYS A 190 -0.39 -21.73 -14.63
C LYS A 190 -1.00 -21.92 -13.24
N GLU A 191 -1.80 -22.98 -13.09
CA GLU A 191 -2.28 -23.46 -11.78
C GLU A 191 -1.08 -23.79 -10.87
N GLY A 192 -1.25 -23.69 -9.56
CA GLY A 192 -0.17 -23.88 -8.58
C GLY A 192 0.84 -22.72 -8.44
N GLN A 193 0.90 -21.77 -9.38
CA GLN A 193 1.75 -20.56 -9.25
C GLN A 193 1.10 -19.46 -8.39
N GLY A 194 0.52 -19.79 -7.23
CA GLY A 194 -0.03 -18.83 -6.26
C GLY A 194 -1.47 -18.34 -6.53
N GLY A 195 -2.19 -18.91 -7.49
CA GLY A 195 -3.64 -18.68 -7.62
C GLY A 195 -4.42 -19.35 -6.49
N ARG A 196 -5.46 -18.69 -5.98
CA ARG A 196 -6.36 -19.24 -4.96
C ARG A 196 -7.56 -19.92 -5.65
N GLU A 197 -7.63 -21.24 -5.65
CA GLU A 197 -8.88 -21.95 -6.00
C GLU A 197 -9.88 -21.75 -4.86
N VAL A 198 -11.09 -21.31 -5.17
CA VAL A 198 -12.17 -21.12 -4.20
C VAL A 198 -13.46 -21.75 -4.71
N LYS A 199 -14.12 -22.51 -3.85
CA LYS A 199 -15.49 -22.97 -4.11
C LYS A 199 -16.45 -21.83 -3.81
N VAL A 200 -17.16 -21.35 -4.83
CA VAL A 200 -18.18 -20.31 -4.70
C VAL A 200 -19.55 -20.96 -4.88
N PRO A 201 -20.52 -20.77 -3.96
CA PRO A 201 -21.90 -21.18 -4.20
C PRO A 201 -22.42 -20.54 -5.49
N LEU A 202 -23.07 -21.33 -6.37
CA LEU A 202 -23.52 -20.85 -7.67
C LEU A 202 -24.44 -19.61 -7.56
N ARG A 203 -25.29 -19.58 -6.53
CA ARG A 203 -26.17 -18.44 -6.21
C ARG A 203 -25.39 -17.18 -5.81
N TRP A 204 -24.29 -17.32 -5.07
CA TRP A 204 -23.41 -16.19 -4.72
C TRP A 204 -22.68 -15.64 -5.94
N TYR A 205 -22.15 -16.51 -6.82
CA TYR A 205 -21.53 -16.07 -8.07
C TYR A 205 -22.54 -15.33 -8.95
N ALA A 206 -23.77 -15.85 -9.06
CA ALA A 206 -24.84 -15.22 -9.82
C ALA A 206 -25.26 -13.86 -9.22
N LEU A 207 -25.30 -13.74 -7.88
CA LEU A 207 -25.48 -12.45 -7.19
C LEU A 207 -24.37 -11.46 -7.56
N TYR A 208 -23.09 -11.87 -7.52
CA TYR A 208 -21.98 -10.98 -7.91
C TYR A 208 -22.11 -10.48 -9.35
N GLN A 209 -22.45 -11.37 -10.31
CA GLN A 209 -22.71 -10.95 -11.69
C GLN A 209 -23.88 -9.96 -11.76
N LYS A 210 -24.97 -10.17 -11.01
CA LYS A 210 -26.07 -9.22 -10.95
C LYS A 210 -25.70 -7.87 -10.33
N LEU A 211 -24.86 -7.84 -9.30
CA LEU A 211 -24.39 -6.59 -8.73
C LEU A 211 -23.51 -5.82 -9.74
N LEU A 212 -22.68 -6.52 -10.52
CA LEU A 212 -21.92 -5.90 -11.62
C LEU A 212 -22.83 -5.39 -12.75
N GLU A 213 -23.83 -6.15 -13.18
CA GLU A 213 -24.83 -5.70 -14.16
C GLU A 213 -25.52 -4.41 -13.69
N VAL A 214 -26.08 -4.42 -12.47
CA VAL A 214 -26.78 -3.26 -11.87
C VAL A 214 -25.87 -2.05 -11.67
N ALA A 215 -24.60 -2.26 -11.32
CA ALA A 215 -23.58 -1.21 -11.23
C ALA A 215 -23.31 -0.57 -12.59
N ASN A 216 -23.07 -1.39 -13.61
CA ASN A 216 -22.77 -0.96 -14.98
C ASN A 216 -23.96 -0.23 -15.63
N GLU A 217 -25.19 -0.78 -15.52
CA GLU A 217 -26.42 -0.16 -16.04
C GLU A 217 -26.67 1.24 -15.46
N ARG A 218 -26.25 1.47 -14.21
CA ARG A 218 -26.39 2.76 -13.52
C ARG A 218 -25.19 3.68 -13.69
N GLY A 219 -24.10 3.20 -14.31
CA GLY A 219 -22.82 3.90 -14.37
C GLY A 219 -22.24 4.20 -12.99
N LYS A 220 -22.40 3.28 -12.02
CA LYS A 220 -22.02 3.47 -10.62
C LYS A 220 -20.96 2.49 -10.15
N LYS A 221 -19.92 3.00 -9.47
CA LYS A 221 -18.83 2.22 -8.86
C LYS A 221 -19.11 1.82 -7.41
N VAL A 222 -20.14 2.42 -6.80
CA VAL A 222 -20.60 2.15 -5.42
C VAL A 222 -22.10 1.89 -5.43
N LEU A 223 -22.55 0.88 -4.69
CA LEU A 223 -23.96 0.54 -4.51
C LEU A 223 -24.37 0.70 -3.03
N PRO A 224 -25.61 1.14 -2.74
CA PRO A 224 -26.19 1.04 -1.40
C PRO A 224 -26.38 -0.43 -1.00
N ARG A 225 -26.12 -0.76 0.27
CA ARG A 225 -26.30 -2.13 0.80
C ARG A 225 -27.74 -2.62 0.67
N GLU A 226 -28.72 -1.73 0.75
CA GLU A 226 -30.15 -2.01 0.57
C GLU A 226 -30.50 -2.35 -0.88
N LEU A 227 -29.74 -1.83 -1.86
CA LEU A 227 -29.90 -2.22 -3.27
C LEU A 227 -29.29 -3.61 -3.48
N CYS A 228 -28.10 -3.87 -2.92
CA CYS A 228 -27.53 -5.22 -2.92
C CYS A 228 -28.47 -6.25 -2.28
N GLN A 229 -29.19 -5.84 -1.23
CA GLN A 229 -30.18 -6.68 -0.57
C GLN A 229 -31.35 -7.04 -1.49
N LYS A 230 -31.95 -6.05 -2.17
CA LYS A 230 -33.06 -6.29 -3.11
C LYS A 230 -32.68 -7.18 -4.29
N VAL A 231 -31.43 -7.07 -4.77
CA VAL A 231 -30.90 -7.97 -5.78
C VAL A 231 -30.78 -9.39 -5.22
N ALA A 232 -30.26 -9.56 -4.00
CA ALA A 232 -30.17 -10.86 -3.34
C ALA A 232 -31.56 -11.49 -3.08
N GLU A 233 -32.56 -10.70 -2.67
CA GLU A 233 -33.95 -11.12 -2.48
C GLU A 233 -34.58 -11.65 -3.79
N SER A 234 -34.32 -10.99 -4.93
CA SER A 234 -34.74 -11.49 -6.26
C SER A 234 -34.07 -12.81 -6.69
N MET A 235 -33.08 -13.28 -5.91
CA MET A 235 -32.36 -14.54 -6.11
C MET A 235 -32.59 -15.51 -4.95
N GLU A 236 -33.64 -15.29 -4.16
CA GLU A 236 -34.01 -16.09 -2.98
C GLU A 236 -32.86 -16.18 -1.94
N MET A 237 -32.17 -15.06 -1.70
CA MET A 237 -31.20 -14.92 -0.61
C MET A 237 -31.72 -13.91 0.42
N ASP A 238 -31.60 -14.27 1.70
CA ASP A 238 -31.96 -13.39 2.82
C ASP A 238 -30.86 -12.38 3.14
N GLY A 239 -31.08 -11.58 4.20
CA GLY A 239 -30.16 -10.53 4.64
C GLY A 239 -28.80 -11.07 5.09
N GLU A 240 -28.81 -12.20 5.79
CA GLU A 240 -27.63 -12.87 6.33
C GLU A 240 -26.78 -13.46 5.19
N SER A 241 -27.39 -14.28 4.33
CA SER A 241 -26.77 -14.87 3.14
C SER A 241 -26.16 -13.82 2.21
N CYS A 242 -26.81 -12.67 2.06
CA CYS A 242 -26.29 -11.55 1.27
C CYS A 242 -25.08 -10.89 1.97
N GLY A 243 -25.12 -10.70 3.29
CA GLY A 243 -23.99 -10.19 4.08
C GLY A 243 -22.78 -11.12 4.02
N GLU A 244 -22.98 -12.44 4.15
CA GLU A 244 -21.94 -13.45 4.00
C GLU A 244 -21.31 -13.43 2.61
N ALA A 245 -22.13 -13.36 1.55
CA ALA A 245 -21.63 -13.29 0.18
C ALA A 245 -20.80 -12.01 -0.06
N LEU A 246 -21.22 -10.85 0.44
CA LEU A 246 -20.46 -9.60 0.34
C LEU A 246 -19.12 -9.69 1.09
N ASN A 247 -19.12 -10.22 2.33
CA ASN A 247 -17.88 -10.46 3.10
C ASN A 247 -16.95 -11.46 2.39
N PHE A 248 -17.50 -12.49 1.74
CA PHE A 248 -16.72 -13.44 0.95
C PHE A 248 -16.04 -12.78 -0.25
N PHE A 249 -16.74 -11.93 -1.01
CA PHE A 249 -16.16 -11.21 -2.15
C PHE A 249 -15.17 -10.11 -1.73
N ASP A 250 -15.38 -9.45 -0.59
CA ASP A 250 -14.37 -8.58 0.04
C ASP A 250 -13.10 -9.37 0.40
N GLY A 251 -13.26 -10.57 0.98
CA GLY A 251 -12.18 -11.53 1.24
C GLY A 251 -11.43 -12.06 0.00
N LEU A 252 -11.89 -11.72 -1.21
CA LEU A 252 -11.25 -11.97 -2.50
C LEU A 252 -10.75 -10.70 -3.19
N ASN A 253 -10.96 -9.52 -2.60
CA ASN A 253 -10.84 -8.20 -3.22
C ASN A 253 -11.70 -8.01 -4.48
N MET A 254 -12.75 -8.79 -4.70
CA MET A 254 -13.61 -8.68 -5.92
C MET A 254 -14.56 -7.48 -5.86
N LEU A 255 -14.77 -6.97 -4.65
CA LEU A 255 -15.40 -5.71 -4.25
C LEU A 255 -14.76 -5.30 -2.92
N PHE A 256 -15.06 -4.13 -2.38
CA PHE A 256 -14.80 -3.85 -0.95
C PHE A 256 -16.10 -3.63 -0.18
N TYR A 257 -16.18 -4.21 1.01
CA TYR A 257 -17.27 -4.05 1.95
C TYR A 257 -16.71 -3.84 3.36
N PHE A 258 -17.14 -2.76 4.02
CA PHE A 258 -16.64 -2.35 5.33
C PHE A 258 -17.80 -2.30 6.34
N PRO A 259 -18.36 -3.46 6.76
CA PRO A 259 -19.57 -3.51 7.59
C PRO A 259 -19.44 -2.75 8.91
N ASP A 260 -18.25 -2.70 9.50
CA ASP A 260 -18.00 -2.01 10.78
C ASP A 260 -17.76 -0.49 10.66
N ILE A 261 -17.66 0.05 9.42
CA ILE A 261 -17.24 1.45 9.18
C ILE A 261 -18.22 2.19 8.25
N LEU A 262 -18.61 1.56 7.14
CA LEU A 262 -19.58 2.05 6.16
C LEU A 262 -20.55 0.91 5.78
N PRO A 263 -21.36 0.39 6.74
CA PRO A 263 -22.27 -0.75 6.52
C PRO A 263 -23.25 -0.58 5.35
N GLN A 264 -23.58 0.67 5.03
CA GLN A 264 -24.55 1.06 4.01
C GLN A 264 -23.98 1.10 2.58
N LEU A 265 -22.67 0.91 2.37
CA LEU A 265 -22.03 1.01 1.05
C LEU A 265 -21.26 -0.26 0.66
N VAL A 266 -21.32 -0.60 -0.62
CA VAL A 266 -20.52 -1.66 -1.26
C VAL A 266 -19.78 -1.05 -2.44
N PHE A 267 -18.44 -1.12 -2.42
CA PHE A 267 -17.58 -0.62 -3.50
C PHE A 267 -17.39 -1.72 -4.54
N MET A 268 -18.11 -1.63 -5.66
CA MET A 268 -18.08 -2.65 -6.71
C MET A 268 -16.78 -2.60 -7.55
N GLU A 269 -16.08 -1.47 -7.54
CA GLU A 269 -14.79 -1.30 -8.22
C GLU A 269 -13.68 -0.96 -7.21
N PRO A 270 -12.93 -1.96 -6.68
CA PRO A 270 -11.85 -1.77 -5.70
C PRO A 270 -10.81 -0.72 -6.09
N GLN A 271 -10.45 -0.66 -7.37
CA GLN A 271 -9.47 0.30 -7.91
C GLN A 271 -9.91 1.76 -7.67
N MET A 272 -11.21 2.07 -7.69
CA MET A 272 -11.71 3.43 -7.46
C MET A 272 -11.26 4.02 -6.11
N LEU A 273 -11.28 3.21 -5.05
CA LEU A 273 -10.84 3.64 -3.72
C LEU A 273 -9.32 3.83 -3.66
N LEU A 274 -8.57 2.97 -4.36
CA LEU A 274 -7.12 3.12 -4.49
C LEU A 274 -6.78 4.39 -5.28
N ASP A 275 -7.47 4.65 -6.39
CA ASP A 275 -7.31 5.86 -7.21
C ASP A 275 -7.62 7.15 -6.42
N LYS A 276 -8.70 7.15 -5.62
CA LYS A 276 -9.02 8.29 -4.72
C LYS A 276 -7.88 8.56 -3.73
N VAL A 277 -7.25 7.51 -3.18
CA VAL A 277 -6.09 7.66 -2.29
C VAL A 277 -4.84 8.10 -3.08
N SER A 278 -4.64 7.60 -4.30
CA SER A 278 -3.58 8.03 -5.21
C SER A 278 -3.67 9.52 -5.55
N GLU A 279 -4.87 10.04 -5.80
CA GLU A 279 -5.13 11.45 -6.08
C GLU A 279 -4.62 12.37 -4.95
N LEU A 280 -4.83 11.97 -3.68
CA LEU A 280 -4.28 12.68 -2.52
C LEU A 280 -2.75 12.65 -2.49
N VAL A 281 -2.14 11.49 -2.74
CA VAL A 281 -0.68 11.33 -2.79
C VAL A 281 -0.08 12.18 -3.90
N GLU A 282 -0.66 12.11 -5.10
CA GLU A 282 -0.25 12.85 -6.29
C GLU A 282 -0.27 14.36 -6.10
N GLU A 283 -1.31 14.91 -5.49
CA GLU A 283 -1.40 16.34 -5.22
C GLU A 283 -0.31 16.78 -4.22
N THR A 284 0.06 15.97 -3.22
CA THR A 284 1.21 16.33 -2.36
C THR A 284 2.51 16.44 -3.17
N TYR A 285 2.73 15.56 -4.16
CA TYR A 285 3.87 15.63 -5.06
C TYR A 285 3.77 16.84 -6.01
N HIS A 286 2.59 17.15 -6.54
CA HIS A 286 2.36 18.35 -7.36
C HIS A 286 2.70 19.62 -6.58
N MET A 287 2.17 19.78 -5.37
CA MET A 287 2.42 20.93 -4.49
C MET A 287 3.89 21.05 -4.04
N ARG A 288 4.65 19.94 -3.98
CA ARG A 288 6.09 19.92 -3.66
C ARG A 288 6.96 20.44 -4.82
N GLN A 289 6.47 20.36 -6.05
CA GLN A 289 7.15 20.86 -7.25
C GLN A 289 6.88 22.34 -7.57
N GLY A 290 5.88 22.95 -6.93
CA GLY A 290 5.50 24.34 -7.16
C GLY A 290 6.69 25.31 -7.10
N LYS A 291 6.71 26.31 -8.00
CA LYS A 291 7.82 27.26 -8.11
C LYS A 291 8.06 27.98 -6.78
N LYS A 292 9.31 27.94 -6.29
CA LYS A 292 9.74 28.70 -5.11
C LYS A 292 9.36 30.18 -5.28
N GLY A 293 8.58 30.71 -4.36
CA GLY A 293 8.11 32.10 -4.36
C GLY A 293 6.62 32.30 -4.70
N GLN A 294 5.89 31.26 -5.10
CA GLN A 294 4.44 31.33 -5.22
C GLN A 294 3.78 31.12 -3.85
N ALA A 295 2.87 32.01 -3.45
CA ALA A 295 2.16 31.90 -2.17
C ALA A 295 1.17 30.73 -2.22
N VAL A 296 1.48 29.65 -1.50
CA VAL A 296 0.58 28.50 -1.33
C VAL A 296 -0.45 28.86 -0.23
N PRO A 297 -1.76 28.69 -0.46
CA PRO A 297 -2.78 28.90 0.57
C PRO A 297 -2.48 28.08 1.84
N GLY A 298 -2.82 28.61 3.01
CA GLY A 298 -2.43 28.01 4.30
C GLY A 298 -2.88 26.55 4.47
N GLU A 299 -4.06 26.20 3.95
CA GLU A 299 -4.60 24.84 3.97
C GLU A 299 -3.80 23.88 3.05
N LYS A 300 -3.51 24.30 1.80
CA LYS A 300 -2.64 23.57 0.86
C LYS A 300 -1.22 23.39 1.43
N LEU A 301 -0.72 24.38 2.16
CA LEU A 301 0.58 24.30 2.83
C LEU A 301 0.58 23.24 3.96
N ARG A 302 -0.46 23.24 4.80
CA ARG A 302 -0.65 22.25 5.88
C ARG A 302 -0.82 20.82 5.32
N PHE A 303 -1.55 20.66 4.23
CA PHE A 303 -1.67 19.37 3.53
C PHE A 303 -0.30 18.86 3.04
N ARG A 304 0.45 19.70 2.31
CA ARG A 304 1.74 19.33 1.71
C ARG A 304 2.83 19.00 2.74
N ASP A 305 2.95 19.83 3.78
CA ASP A 305 4.09 19.82 4.71
C ASP A 305 3.78 19.11 6.03
N HIS A 306 2.52 19.10 6.46
CA HIS A 306 2.09 18.48 7.72
C HIS A 306 1.15 17.28 7.51
N GLY A 307 0.69 16.98 6.29
CA GLY A 307 -0.28 15.91 6.05
C GLY A 307 -1.67 16.19 6.66
N GLU A 308 -1.98 17.46 6.96
CA GLU A 308 -3.24 17.88 7.59
C GLU A 308 -4.29 18.30 6.54
N VAL A 309 -5.54 17.88 6.71
CA VAL A 309 -6.61 18.04 5.71
C VAL A 309 -7.98 18.25 6.37
N THR A 310 -8.90 18.97 5.72
CA THR A 310 -10.29 19.17 6.18
C THR A 310 -11.27 18.42 5.27
N GLU A 311 -12.50 18.15 5.71
CA GLU A 311 -13.53 17.57 4.83
C GLU A 311 -13.81 18.48 3.63
N LYS A 312 -13.84 19.80 3.87
CA LYS A 312 -13.99 20.82 2.82
C LYS A 312 -12.87 20.74 1.78
N PHE A 313 -11.61 20.60 2.21
CA PHE A 313 -10.48 20.48 1.29
C PHE A 313 -10.50 19.17 0.51
N LEU A 314 -10.90 18.07 1.14
CA LEU A 314 -11.15 16.80 0.47
C LEU A 314 -12.22 16.90 -0.63
N GLY A 315 -13.09 17.92 -0.58
CA GLY A 315 -14.04 18.28 -1.63
C GLY A 315 -13.43 18.97 -2.87
N GLU A 316 -12.19 19.46 -2.84
CA GLU A 316 -11.50 19.98 -4.05
C GLU A 316 -11.11 18.85 -5.03
N PHE A 317 -11.09 17.60 -4.57
CA PHE A 317 -10.68 16.42 -5.34
C PHE A 317 -11.88 15.76 -6.02
N GLU A 318 -12.37 16.33 -7.13
CA GLU A 318 -13.64 15.90 -7.76
C GLU A 318 -13.65 14.44 -8.27
N SER A 319 -12.49 13.87 -8.63
CA SER A 319 -12.39 12.53 -9.23
C SER A 319 -12.87 11.43 -8.26
N HIS A 320 -13.31 10.28 -8.77
CA HIS A 320 -13.60 9.05 -7.98
C HIS A 320 -14.64 9.14 -6.84
N TYR A 321 -15.20 10.31 -6.50
CA TYR A 321 -16.39 10.40 -5.65
C TYR A 321 -17.64 9.95 -6.41
N GLU A 322 -18.64 9.47 -5.67
CA GLU A 322 -19.92 9.00 -6.20
C GLU A 322 -21.09 9.64 -5.43
N PRO A 323 -21.33 10.97 -5.52
CA PRO A 323 -22.42 11.59 -4.79
C PRO A 323 -23.80 11.04 -5.20
N PRO A 324 -24.76 10.91 -4.26
CA PRO A 324 -24.64 11.22 -2.83
C PRO A 324 -24.12 10.05 -1.98
N LEU A 325 -23.64 8.96 -2.58
CA LEU A 325 -23.29 7.72 -1.88
C LEU A 325 -21.89 7.76 -1.26
N PHE A 326 -20.91 8.29 -1.96
CA PHE A 326 -19.52 8.38 -1.49
C PHE A 326 -19.00 9.80 -1.72
N THR A 327 -18.91 10.56 -0.63
CA THR A 327 -18.47 11.96 -0.60
C THR A 327 -17.23 12.11 0.30
N PRO A 328 -16.64 13.30 0.45
CA PRO A 328 -15.54 13.54 1.40
C PRO A 328 -15.83 13.02 2.82
N LYS A 329 -17.08 13.11 3.29
CA LYS A 329 -17.51 12.63 4.60
C LYS A 329 -17.38 11.11 4.77
N GLU A 330 -17.80 10.35 3.77
CA GLU A 330 -17.67 8.88 3.79
C GLU A 330 -16.20 8.47 3.65
N LEU A 331 -15.40 9.20 2.87
CA LEU A 331 -13.95 8.99 2.79
C LEU A 331 -13.27 9.25 4.15
N VAL A 332 -13.58 10.35 4.83
CA VAL A 332 -13.10 10.65 6.19
C VAL A 332 -13.49 9.52 7.15
N THR A 333 -14.75 9.10 7.14
CA THR A 333 -15.27 8.02 8.00
C THR A 333 -14.50 6.71 7.77
N LEU A 334 -14.29 6.35 6.50
CA LEU A 334 -13.53 5.17 6.10
C LEU A 334 -12.08 5.22 6.55
N LEU A 335 -11.37 6.30 6.23
CA LEU A 335 -9.94 6.46 6.52
C LEU A 335 -9.66 6.61 8.02
N LYS A 336 -10.58 7.18 8.81
CA LYS A 336 -10.51 7.15 10.29
C LYS A 336 -10.68 5.73 10.83
N GLY A 337 -11.73 5.01 10.42
CA GLY A 337 -11.98 3.63 10.87
C GLY A 337 -10.83 2.66 10.54
N LEU A 338 -10.17 2.87 9.40
CA LEU A 338 -9.01 2.14 8.93
C LEU A 338 -7.66 2.62 9.52
N LEU A 339 -7.64 3.63 10.39
CA LEU A 339 -6.43 4.25 10.95
C LEU A 339 -5.43 4.72 9.88
N VAL A 340 -5.94 5.30 8.80
CA VAL A 340 -5.18 6.07 7.81
C VAL A 340 -5.21 7.56 8.17
N PHE A 341 -6.33 8.03 8.75
CA PHE A 341 -6.48 9.35 9.35
C PHE A 341 -6.45 9.28 10.88
N ALA A 342 -5.81 10.26 11.52
CA ALA A 342 -6.16 10.73 12.86
C ALA A 342 -7.03 11.98 12.77
N GLU A 343 -7.99 12.14 13.66
CA GLU A 343 -8.61 13.45 13.90
C GLU A 343 -7.72 14.25 14.86
N MET A 344 -7.26 15.44 14.48
CA MET A 344 -6.37 16.29 15.29
C MET A 344 -7.16 17.36 16.07
N SER A 345 -8.25 17.83 15.47
CA SER A 345 -9.26 18.71 16.04
C SER A 345 -10.54 18.57 15.20
N GLU A 346 -11.62 19.24 15.61
CA GLU A 346 -12.85 19.37 14.82
C GLU A 346 -12.52 19.76 13.37
N ASP A 347 -13.02 18.96 12.41
CA ASP A 347 -12.77 19.03 10.96
C ASP A 347 -11.30 19.15 10.51
N VAL A 348 -10.33 18.67 11.29
CA VAL A 348 -8.93 18.56 10.85
C VAL A 348 -8.42 17.15 11.05
N TYR A 349 -8.14 16.48 9.94
CA TYR A 349 -7.62 15.12 9.87
C TYR A 349 -6.14 15.13 9.47
N PHE A 350 -5.39 14.14 9.93
CA PHE A 350 -3.96 14.00 9.68
C PHE A 350 -3.65 12.63 9.09
N MET A 351 -2.95 12.62 7.95
CA MET A 351 -2.60 11.43 7.17
C MET A 351 -1.08 11.20 7.17
N PRO A 352 -0.52 10.44 8.14
CA PRO A 352 0.93 10.33 8.35
C PRO A 352 1.70 9.75 7.15
N CYS A 353 1.07 8.93 6.33
CA CYS A 353 1.68 8.35 5.12
C CYS A 353 1.91 9.37 3.99
N LEU A 354 1.28 10.55 4.03
CA LEU A 354 1.56 11.63 3.06
C LEU A 354 2.85 12.40 3.37
N LEU A 355 3.41 12.28 4.58
CA LEU A 355 4.59 13.03 4.98
C LEU A 355 5.83 12.66 4.15
N GLN A 356 6.79 13.57 4.04
CA GLN A 356 8.08 13.23 3.44
C GLN A 356 8.89 12.30 4.34
N VAL A 357 9.53 11.30 3.75
CA VAL A 357 10.62 10.53 4.37
C VAL A 357 11.90 11.37 4.31
N VAL A 358 12.54 11.59 5.46
CA VAL A 358 13.82 12.31 5.54
C VAL A 358 15.02 11.37 5.50
N ALA A 359 16.15 11.90 5.04
CA ALA A 359 17.42 11.18 4.98
C ALA A 359 17.91 10.76 6.38
N TRP A 360 18.80 9.78 6.41
CA TRP A 360 19.26 9.13 7.64
C TRP A 360 19.90 10.12 8.63
N GLU A 361 20.63 11.09 8.07
CA GLU A 361 21.36 12.14 8.77
C GLU A 361 20.41 13.06 9.55
N VAL A 362 19.18 13.26 9.06
CA VAL A 362 18.14 14.07 9.71
C VAL A 362 17.42 13.27 10.80
N VAL A 363 17.17 11.97 10.57
CA VAL A 363 16.64 11.07 11.63
C VAL A 363 17.58 11.03 12.83
N GLU A 364 18.88 11.06 12.57
CA GLU A 364 19.93 11.10 13.59
C GLU A 364 19.88 12.34 14.50
N GLU A 365 19.54 13.52 13.97
CA GLU A 365 19.35 14.74 14.78
C GLU A 365 18.20 14.63 15.80
N HIS A 366 17.28 13.68 15.61
CA HIS A 366 16.11 13.48 16.48
C HIS A 366 16.32 12.42 17.56
N ARG A 367 17.46 11.72 17.53
CA ARG A 367 17.88 10.78 18.58
C ARG A 367 18.41 11.53 19.79
N VAL A 368 18.07 11.05 20.98
CA VAL A 368 18.45 11.74 22.22
C VAL A 368 19.84 11.29 22.65
N SER A 369 20.86 12.11 22.38
CA SER A 369 22.23 11.89 22.86
C SER A 369 22.26 11.68 24.37
N GLY A 370 22.96 10.63 24.81
CA GLY A 370 23.15 10.33 26.23
C GLY A 370 22.03 9.52 26.91
N ARG A 371 21.06 8.98 26.18
CA ARG A 371 20.17 7.91 26.69
C ARG A 371 19.95 6.81 25.65
N LYS A 372 19.82 5.57 26.11
CA LYS A 372 19.54 4.42 25.25
C LYS A 372 18.05 4.39 24.86
N ALA A 373 17.80 4.13 23.59
CA ALA A 373 16.45 3.99 23.04
C ALA A 373 15.94 2.57 23.19
N LEU A 374 14.63 2.42 23.37
CA LEU A 374 13.96 1.13 23.21
C LEU A 374 13.86 0.83 21.72
N ALA A 375 14.38 -0.32 21.31
CA ALA A 375 14.11 -0.90 20.00
C ALA A 375 12.90 -1.84 20.11
N LEU A 376 12.01 -1.79 19.12
CA LEU A 376 10.90 -2.71 18.98
C LEU A 376 11.28 -3.72 17.90
N HIS A 377 11.85 -4.84 18.34
CA HIS A 377 12.26 -5.93 17.46
C HIS A 377 11.05 -6.77 17.08
N PHE A 378 10.99 -7.25 15.86
CA PHE A 378 9.94 -8.15 15.39
C PHE A 378 10.63 -9.50 15.10
N PRO A 379 10.39 -10.55 15.91
CA PRO A 379 11.16 -11.80 15.79
C PRO A 379 10.92 -12.54 14.48
N ASP A 380 9.66 -12.64 14.07
CA ASP A 380 9.24 -13.46 12.92
C ASP A 380 9.41 -12.76 11.56
N SER A 381 9.54 -11.42 11.55
CA SER A 381 9.72 -10.63 10.32
C SER A 381 10.14 -9.18 10.59
N SER A 382 10.34 -8.38 9.55
CA SER A 382 10.39 -6.91 9.67
C SER A 382 9.00 -6.34 9.99
N PRO A 383 8.84 -5.22 10.72
CA PRO A 383 7.54 -4.62 10.99
C PRO A 383 6.68 -4.49 9.74
N LEU A 384 5.43 -4.97 9.74
CA LEU A 384 4.60 -4.96 8.52
C LEU A 384 4.21 -3.54 8.08
N MET A 385 3.85 -3.38 6.81
CA MET A 385 3.44 -2.11 6.19
C MET A 385 2.18 -1.53 6.83
N GLY A 386 1.99 -0.20 6.74
CA GLY A 386 0.90 0.53 7.38
C GLY A 386 1.02 0.63 8.91
N THR A 387 1.62 -0.37 9.59
CA THR A 387 1.69 -0.48 11.06
C THR A 387 2.20 0.80 11.73
N PHE A 388 3.24 1.44 11.18
CA PHE A 388 3.76 2.70 11.73
C PHE A 388 2.74 3.83 11.60
N CYS A 389 2.25 4.09 10.39
CA CYS A 389 1.29 5.16 10.12
C CYS A 389 0.00 4.97 10.93
N SER A 390 -0.54 3.75 11.02
CA SER A 390 -1.72 3.47 11.84
C SER A 390 -1.48 3.51 13.34
N THR A 391 -0.25 3.23 13.81
CA THR A 391 0.12 3.46 15.22
C THR A 391 0.19 4.96 15.54
N VAL A 392 0.76 5.76 14.64
CA VAL A 392 0.77 7.23 14.76
C VAL A 392 -0.66 7.77 14.74
N ALA A 393 -1.49 7.31 13.80
CA ALA A 393 -2.87 7.74 13.68
C ALA A 393 -3.69 7.38 14.93
N TYR A 394 -3.48 6.17 15.46
CA TYR A 394 -4.04 5.75 16.75
C TYR A 394 -3.65 6.72 17.88
N LEU A 395 -2.34 6.94 18.10
CA LEU A 395 -1.83 7.77 19.20
C LEU A 395 -2.37 9.20 19.19
N LEU A 396 -2.54 9.79 18.00
CA LEU A 396 -3.00 11.17 17.85
C LEU A 396 -4.52 11.34 17.93
N SER A 397 -5.30 10.26 17.77
CA SER A 397 -6.77 10.36 17.75
C SER A 397 -7.36 10.58 19.16
N PRO A 398 -8.27 11.56 19.36
CA PRO A 398 -8.89 11.90 20.64
C PRO A 398 -9.55 10.73 21.38
N GLU A 399 -10.13 9.81 20.62
CA GLU A 399 -10.75 8.57 21.13
C GLU A 399 -9.74 7.65 21.85
N ASN A 400 -8.44 7.78 21.53
CA ASN A 400 -7.35 6.94 22.02
C ASN A 400 -6.47 7.70 23.03
N SER A 401 -7.09 8.25 24.06
CA SER A 401 -6.43 8.99 25.15
C SER A 401 -5.60 8.10 26.10
N HIS A 402 -4.88 7.10 25.59
CA HIS A 402 -4.18 6.10 26.40
C HIS A 402 -2.74 6.53 26.78
N PRO A 403 -2.41 6.68 28.08
CA PRO A 403 -3.28 6.96 29.24
C PRO A 403 -3.57 8.47 29.41
N CYS A 404 -3.08 9.31 28.49
CA CYS A 404 -3.45 10.73 28.36
C CYS A 404 -3.26 11.16 26.89
N PRO A 405 -3.75 12.35 26.46
CA PRO A 405 -3.65 12.78 25.07
C PRO A 405 -2.21 12.98 24.58
N TRP A 406 -1.92 12.49 23.37
CA TRP A 406 -0.68 12.75 22.65
C TRP A 406 -0.91 13.85 21.61
N ARG A 407 0.13 14.66 21.35
CA ARG A 407 0.11 15.70 20.31
C ARG A 407 1.44 15.71 19.57
N VAL A 408 1.44 16.07 18.29
CA VAL A 408 2.69 16.37 17.56
C VAL A 408 3.41 17.51 18.30
N ALA A 409 4.70 17.34 18.58
CA ALA A 409 5.50 18.33 19.27
C ALA A 409 5.66 19.58 18.40
N GLN A 410 5.34 20.75 18.95
CA GLN A 410 5.42 22.03 18.24
C GLN A 410 6.69 22.83 18.60
N LYS A 411 7.04 23.78 17.73
CA LYS A 411 8.00 24.86 17.95
C LYS A 411 7.31 26.01 18.70
N LYS A 412 8.06 27.06 19.06
CA LYS A 412 7.48 28.23 19.74
C LYS A 412 6.47 28.98 18.86
N GLU A 413 6.61 28.90 17.53
CA GLU A 413 5.71 29.49 16.55
C GLU A 413 4.50 28.57 16.22
N GLY A 414 4.26 27.50 16.99
CA GLY A 414 3.16 26.54 16.76
C GLY A 414 3.39 25.52 15.63
N ALA A 415 4.33 25.78 14.72
CA ALA A 415 4.69 24.84 13.65
C ALA A 415 5.24 23.51 14.20
N PRO A 416 5.02 22.35 13.54
CA PRO A 416 5.59 21.07 13.96
C PRO A 416 7.12 21.10 14.09
N LYS A 417 7.64 20.46 15.15
CA LYS A 417 9.08 20.41 15.47
C LYS A 417 9.81 19.29 14.72
N CYS A 418 9.14 18.17 14.52
CA CYS A 418 9.64 16.99 13.81
C CYS A 418 8.42 16.17 13.38
N LEU A 419 8.10 16.24 12.09
CA LEU A 419 6.92 15.62 11.49
C LEU A 419 7.29 15.12 10.09
N HIS A 420 7.89 13.93 10.06
CA HIS A 420 8.31 13.24 8.84
C HIS A 420 7.76 11.82 8.88
N ARG A 421 7.55 11.19 7.72
CA ARG A 421 6.97 9.84 7.67
C ARG A 421 7.80 8.89 8.55
N ASN A 422 9.12 8.89 8.42
CA ASN A 422 10.00 7.97 9.15
C ASN A 422 10.39 8.43 10.56
N VAL A 423 10.01 9.64 10.99
CA VAL A 423 10.27 10.11 12.37
C VAL A 423 9.29 11.20 12.80
N ILE A 424 8.57 10.93 13.90
CA ILE A 424 7.61 11.87 14.48
C ILE A 424 7.95 12.08 15.95
N LYS A 425 7.92 13.34 16.37
CA LYS A 425 8.10 13.72 17.78
C LYS A 425 6.77 14.15 18.37
N PHE A 426 6.44 13.58 19.52
CA PHE A 426 5.24 13.84 20.28
C PHE A 426 5.55 14.56 21.59
N THR A 427 4.63 15.42 22.00
CA THR A 427 4.46 15.83 23.40
C THR A 427 3.30 15.04 23.99
N VAL A 428 3.46 14.60 25.23
CA VAL A 428 2.43 13.91 26.00
C VAL A 428 1.85 14.93 26.98
N SER A 429 0.52 15.11 26.97
CA SER A 429 -0.16 16.01 27.94
C SER A 429 0.24 15.67 29.37
N ASP A 430 0.33 16.68 30.25
CA ASP A 430 0.65 16.55 31.68
C ASP A 430 2.09 16.07 32.01
N TYR A 431 2.87 15.61 31.02
CA TYR A 431 4.25 15.17 31.21
C TYR A 431 5.29 16.14 30.61
N ALA A 432 6.23 16.57 31.46
CA ALA A 432 7.34 17.42 31.04
C ALA A 432 8.38 16.60 30.24
N GLY A 433 8.17 16.49 28.92
CA GLY A 433 9.07 15.82 28.01
C GLY A 433 8.52 15.68 26.59
N ALA A 434 9.26 14.94 25.77
CA ALA A 434 8.85 14.56 24.43
C ALA A 434 9.30 13.14 24.10
N VAL A 435 8.51 12.45 23.28
CA VAL A 435 8.74 11.09 22.80
C VAL A 435 9.02 11.17 21.30
N SER A 436 10.07 10.53 20.79
CA SER A 436 10.31 10.40 19.35
C SER A 436 10.16 8.93 18.94
N LEU A 437 9.29 8.67 17.96
CA LEU A 437 9.07 7.36 17.34
C LEU A 437 9.69 7.37 15.94
N ILE A 438 10.51 6.38 15.63
CA ILE A 438 11.28 6.27 14.37
C ILE A 438 10.94 4.95 13.67
N ASP A 439 10.64 5.00 12.36
CA ASP A 439 10.52 3.80 11.51
C ASP A 439 11.88 3.42 10.93
N HIS A 440 12.34 2.21 11.25
CA HIS A 440 13.41 1.55 10.50
C HIS A 440 12.84 0.37 9.73
N PHE A 441 13.51 0.01 8.63
CA PHE A 441 13.12 -1.13 7.81
C PHE A 441 13.04 -2.47 8.59
N THR A 442 13.78 -2.60 9.70
CA THR A 442 13.91 -3.83 10.50
C THR A 442 13.26 -3.78 11.88
N HIS A 443 12.92 -2.58 12.39
CA HIS A 443 12.43 -2.37 13.76
C HIS A 443 11.83 -0.96 13.89
N PHE A 444 11.20 -0.64 15.01
CA PHE A 444 10.92 0.75 15.39
C PHE A 444 11.83 1.17 16.55
N GLU A 445 12.09 2.46 16.71
CA GLU A 445 12.78 2.98 17.90
C GLU A 445 11.96 4.03 18.64
N LEU A 446 12.10 4.02 19.97
CA LEU A 446 11.44 4.94 20.88
C LEU A 446 12.46 5.68 21.75
N HIS A 447 12.55 7.00 21.56
CA HIS A 447 13.51 7.89 22.23
C HIS A 447 12.78 8.85 23.18
N LEU A 448 13.28 8.99 24.43
CA LEU A 448 12.71 9.93 25.41
C LEU A 448 13.61 11.14 25.68
N CYS A 449 13.03 12.33 25.53
CA CYS A 449 13.61 13.60 25.93
C CYS A 449 12.84 14.15 27.15
N THR A 450 13.35 13.90 28.36
CA THR A 450 12.75 14.37 29.63
C THR A 450 13.79 14.47 30.75
N HIS A 451 13.48 15.14 31.85
CA HIS A 451 14.36 15.21 33.02
C HIS A 451 14.53 13.81 33.67
N PRO A 452 15.73 13.39 34.13
CA PRO A 452 15.96 12.03 34.65
C PRO A 452 14.94 11.58 35.71
N LYS A 453 14.64 12.45 36.68
CA LYS A 453 13.66 12.20 37.75
C LYS A 453 12.21 11.93 37.29
N LYS A 454 11.87 12.23 36.03
CA LYS A 454 10.56 11.96 35.41
C LYS A 454 10.61 10.87 34.33
N ALA A 455 11.80 10.35 34.01
CA ALA A 455 11.99 9.39 32.93
C ALA A 455 11.18 8.10 33.14
N ALA A 456 11.16 7.54 34.36
CA ALA A 456 10.43 6.30 34.66
C ALA A 456 8.92 6.36 34.36
N GLN A 457 8.27 7.48 34.65
CA GLN A 457 6.84 7.65 34.37
C GLN A 457 6.58 7.76 32.87
N LEU A 458 7.38 8.57 32.17
CA LEU A 458 7.24 8.74 30.72
C LEU A 458 7.67 7.48 29.95
N TRP A 459 8.59 6.66 30.47
CA TRP A 459 8.98 5.35 29.91
C TRP A 459 7.80 4.41 29.89
N LYS A 460 7.18 4.15 31.06
CA LYS A 460 6.00 3.28 31.14
C LYS A 460 4.88 3.78 30.25
N LEU A 461 4.58 5.07 30.32
CA LEU A 461 3.52 5.68 29.52
C LEU A 461 3.75 5.52 28.01
N ALA A 462 4.97 5.82 27.53
CA ALA A 462 5.31 5.74 26.12
C ALA A 462 5.36 4.29 25.62
N HIS A 463 5.85 3.36 26.44
CA HIS A 463 5.79 1.92 26.19
C HIS A 463 4.32 1.48 26.03
N ASP A 464 3.49 1.67 27.06
CA ASP A 464 2.14 1.12 27.10
C ASP A 464 1.25 1.69 25.98
N ALA A 465 1.37 2.99 25.66
CA ALA A 465 0.63 3.62 24.57
C ALA A 465 1.10 3.13 23.18
N VAL A 466 2.40 3.02 22.94
CA VAL A 466 2.93 2.55 21.63
C VAL A 466 2.58 1.08 21.41
N PHE A 467 2.70 0.22 22.42
CA PHE A 467 2.28 -1.19 22.31
C PHE A 467 0.76 -1.34 22.13
N ALA A 468 -0.05 -0.53 22.81
CA ALA A 468 -1.50 -0.50 22.57
C ALA A 468 -1.83 -0.06 21.13
N GLY A 469 -1.16 0.97 20.61
CA GLY A 469 -1.31 1.44 19.24
C GLY A 469 -0.88 0.42 18.20
N LEU A 470 0.25 -0.27 18.41
CA LEU A 470 0.72 -1.36 17.55
C LEU A 470 -0.28 -2.53 17.52
N LYS A 471 -0.84 -2.91 18.67
CA LYS A 471 -1.87 -3.94 18.78
C LYS A 471 -3.17 -3.54 18.06
N LYS A 472 -3.62 -2.29 18.21
CA LYS A 472 -4.82 -1.78 17.53
C LYS A 472 -4.58 -1.64 16.02
N ALA A 473 -3.43 -1.12 15.58
CA ALA A 473 -3.04 -1.05 14.17
C ALA A 473 -2.99 -2.45 13.54
N GLY A 474 -2.35 -3.42 14.21
CA GLY A 474 -2.34 -4.82 13.79
C GLY A 474 -3.76 -5.39 13.63
N LYS A 475 -4.64 -5.19 14.62
CA LYS A 475 -6.05 -5.63 14.52
C LYS A 475 -6.81 -4.95 13.38
N THR A 476 -6.71 -3.62 13.24
CA THR A 476 -7.43 -2.85 12.21
C THR A 476 -6.97 -3.22 10.80
N ILE A 477 -5.67 -3.45 10.59
CA ILE A 477 -5.15 -3.87 9.29
C ILE A 477 -5.42 -5.37 9.05
N GLY A 478 -5.55 -6.19 10.10
CA GLY A 478 -5.78 -7.64 10.00
C GLY A 478 -4.49 -8.46 10.05
N TYR A 479 -3.45 -7.98 10.73
CA TYR A 479 -2.24 -8.74 11.02
C TYR A 479 -2.41 -9.61 12.26
N THR A 480 -2.22 -10.91 12.11
CA THR A 480 -2.36 -11.90 13.19
C THR A 480 -1.07 -12.09 13.99
N ASN A 481 0.08 -12.13 13.31
CA ASN A 481 1.35 -12.63 13.88
C ASN A 481 2.52 -11.64 13.78
N ASN A 482 2.29 -10.33 13.95
CA ASN A 482 3.36 -9.31 13.93
C ASN A 482 3.45 -8.51 15.24
N THR A 483 3.63 -9.21 16.36
CA THR A 483 3.81 -8.59 17.67
C THR A 483 5.29 -8.30 17.92
N PRO A 484 5.70 -7.04 18.16
CA PRO A 484 7.08 -6.75 18.51
C PRO A 484 7.41 -7.19 19.94
N VAL A 485 8.68 -7.48 20.16
CA VAL A 485 9.29 -7.67 21.48
C VAL A 485 10.19 -6.46 21.82
N PRO A 486 10.24 -6.06 23.10
CA PRO A 486 11.23 -5.12 23.61
C PRO A 486 12.66 -5.58 23.34
N ALA A 487 13.50 -4.68 22.88
CA ALA A 487 14.91 -4.89 22.55
C ALA A 487 15.70 -3.61 22.80
N ILE A 488 17.04 -3.67 22.76
CA ILE A 488 17.89 -2.47 22.77
C ILE A 488 18.44 -2.20 21.38
N VAL A 489 18.86 -0.96 21.11
CA VAL A 489 19.67 -0.66 19.91
C VAL A 489 21.05 -1.29 20.11
N CYS A 490 21.47 -2.16 19.19
CA CYS A 490 22.68 -2.97 19.33
C CYS A 490 23.94 -2.11 19.54
N PRO A 491 24.69 -2.30 20.66
CA PRO A 491 25.89 -1.51 20.93
C PRO A 491 27.14 -2.02 20.19
N ALA A 492 27.15 -3.28 19.74
CA ALA A 492 28.32 -3.96 19.17
C ALA A 492 28.76 -3.42 17.79
N HIS A 493 27.89 -2.64 17.14
CA HIS A 493 28.11 -2.07 15.83
C HIS A 493 27.95 -0.55 15.90
N PRO A 494 28.94 0.16 16.48
CA PRO A 494 28.93 1.61 16.51
C PRO A 494 28.91 2.21 15.10
N ARG A 495 28.47 3.46 15.01
CA ARG A 495 28.31 4.20 13.76
C ARG A 495 29.63 4.22 12.98
N PRO A 496 29.62 4.10 11.63
CA PRO A 496 28.50 4.39 10.74
C PRO A 496 27.58 3.20 10.39
N ALA A 497 27.69 2.05 11.08
CA ALA A 497 26.77 0.92 10.85
C ALA A 497 25.30 1.32 11.04
N LYS A 498 24.40 0.76 10.21
CA LYS A 498 22.96 1.00 10.33
C LYS A 498 22.44 0.39 11.65
N PRO A 499 21.63 1.14 12.42
CA PRO A 499 21.02 0.64 13.65
C PRO A 499 20.18 -0.61 13.41
N HIS A 500 20.21 -1.50 14.37
CA HIS A 500 19.45 -2.75 14.41
C HIS A 500 19.23 -3.15 15.87
N PRO A 501 18.20 -3.95 16.17
CA PRO A 501 17.95 -4.41 17.52
C PRO A 501 19.01 -5.41 18.00
N ALA A 502 19.19 -5.49 19.31
CA ALA A 502 19.75 -6.64 20.01
C ALA A 502 18.68 -7.16 20.97
N THR A 503 18.39 -8.45 20.90
CA THR A 503 17.45 -9.12 21.83
C THR A 503 18.08 -9.22 23.20
N VAL A 504 17.28 -9.19 24.26
CA VAL A 504 17.74 -9.32 25.64
C VAL A 504 17.10 -10.54 26.29
N ASP A 505 17.89 -11.33 27.00
CA ASP A 505 17.42 -12.50 27.75
C ASP A 505 17.00 -12.17 29.20
N LYS A 506 16.75 -13.23 29.99
CA LYS A 506 16.34 -13.10 31.39
C LYS A 506 17.47 -12.68 32.33
N ASP A 507 18.71 -12.97 31.94
CA ASP A 507 19.92 -12.70 32.72
C ASP A 507 20.50 -11.30 32.41
N ARG A 508 19.79 -10.53 31.58
CA ARG A 508 20.13 -9.18 31.11
C ARG A 508 21.38 -9.16 30.21
N VAL A 509 21.60 -10.22 29.47
CA VAL A 509 22.57 -10.26 28.38
C VAL A 509 21.85 -9.90 27.08
N TRP A 510 22.41 -8.94 26.32
CA TRP A 510 21.94 -8.65 24.96
C TRP A 510 22.70 -9.51 23.94
N THR A 511 22.03 -9.94 22.88
CA THR A 511 22.63 -10.63 21.72
C THR A 511 22.30 -9.85 20.43
N CYS A 512 23.30 -9.61 19.59
CA CYS A 512 23.11 -8.87 18.33
C CYS A 512 22.27 -9.68 17.32
N SER A 513 21.27 -9.04 16.71
CA SER A 513 20.40 -9.69 15.70
C SER A 513 21.06 -9.96 14.34
N ILE A 514 22.28 -9.46 14.11
CA ILE A 514 23.05 -9.66 12.87
C ILE A 514 24.20 -10.65 13.08
N ASP A 515 24.74 -10.72 14.29
CA ASP A 515 25.97 -11.45 14.60
C ASP A 515 25.84 -12.06 16.00
N SER A 516 25.44 -13.33 16.07
CA SER A 516 25.17 -14.03 17.33
C SER A 516 26.41 -14.22 18.22
N GLU A 517 27.63 -14.02 17.69
CA GLU A 517 28.86 -14.06 18.47
C GLU A 517 29.09 -12.76 19.26
N LYS A 518 28.33 -11.69 18.97
CA LYS A 518 28.36 -10.42 19.68
C LYS A 518 27.22 -10.33 20.70
N PHE A 519 27.62 -10.40 21.96
CA PHE A 519 26.75 -10.26 23.13
C PHE A 519 27.45 -9.49 24.24
N GLY A 520 26.72 -9.15 25.30
CA GLY A 520 27.26 -8.53 26.51
C GLY A 520 26.18 -8.10 27.50
N ASP A 521 26.59 -7.52 28.63
CA ASP A 521 25.65 -7.04 29.64
C ASP A 521 24.86 -5.81 29.15
N VAL A 522 23.60 -5.71 29.55
CA VAL A 522 22.72 -4.57 29.25
C VAL A 522 23.06 -3.37 30.15
N ASP A 523 23.24 -2.20 29.54
CA ASP A 523 23.48 -0.95 30.27
C ASP A 523 22.33 -0.62 31.25
N GLU A 524 22.66 -0.15 32.45
CA GLU A 524 21.69 0.29 33.47
C GLU A 524 20.62 1.26 32.94
N ASP A 525 20.98 2.18 32.04
CA ASP A 525 20.04 3.13 31.41
C ASP A 525 18.97 2.45 30.51
N SER A 526 19.20 1.20 30.10
CA SER A 526 18.27 0.41 29.27
C SER A 526 17.36 -0.50 30.11
N ILE A 527 17.79 -0.87 31.32
CA ILE A 527 17.04 -1.78 32.21
C ILE A 527 15.59 -1.32 32.48
N PRO A 528 15.28 -0.02 32.68
CA PRO A 528 13.91 0.43 32.90
C PRO A 528 12.95 0.10 31.76
N TRP A 529 13.42 0.14 30.50
CA TRP A 529 12.61 -0.24 29.34
C TRP A 529 12.24 -1.73 29.34
N LEU A 530 13.14 -2.58 29.82
CA LEU A 530 13.01 -4.04 29.75
C LEU A 530 12.30 -4.62 30.98
N THR A 531 12.47 -3.98 32.15
CA THR A 531 11.89 -4.46 33.41
C THR A 531 10.36 -4.37 33.41
N LEU A 532 9.80 -3.33 32.77
CA LEU A 532 8.35 -3.13 32.59
C LEU A 532 7.64 -4.28 31.85
N CYS A 533 8.39 -5.07 31.09
CA CYS A 533 7.87 -6.14 30.23
C CYS A 533 7.80 -7.49 30.96
N THR A 534 8.44 -7.60 32.14
CA THR A 534 8.45 -8.84 32.95
C THR A 534 7.25 -8.95 33.91
N SER A 535 6.61 -7.83 34.27
CA SER A 535 5.45 -7.82 35.18
C SER A 535 4.13 -8.21 34.52
N THR A 536 3.92 -7.87 33.25
CA THR A 536 2.66 -8.12 32.52
C THR A 536 2.44 -9.58 32.13
N SER A 537 3.50 -10.39 32.09
CA SER A 537 3.42 -11.83 31.82
C SER A 537 3.06 -12.67 33.05
N ALA A 538 3.22 -12.14 34.27
CA ALA A 538 2.88 -12.85 35.51
C ALA A 538 1.37 -12.80 35.83
N GLU A 539 0.74 -11.63 35.73
CA GLU A 539 -0.69 -11.46 36.09
C GLU A 539 -1.66 -12.15 35.13
N SER A 540 -1.19 -12.50 33.92
CA SER A 540 -1.96 -13.29 32.93
C SER A 540 -2.07 -14.78 33.28
N ALA A 541 -1.29 -15.28 34.26
CA ALA A 541 -1.18 -16.72 34.56
C ALA A 541 -1.97 -17.18 35.80
N THR A 542 -2.56 -16.26 36.58
CA THR A 542 -3.11 -16.57 37.93
C THR A 542 -4.58 -16.20 38.15
N SER A 543 -5.33 -15.78 37.13
CA SER A 543 -6.74 -15.37 37.26
C SER A 543 -7.78 -16.39 36.77
N SER A 544 -7.36 -17.57 36.29
CA SER A 544 -8.22 -18.57 35.64
C SER A 544 -8.62 -19.76 36.54
N LEU A 545 -8.94 -19.53 37.82
CA LEU A 545 -9.30 -20.61 38.76
C LEU A 545 -10.39 -20.25 39.81
N SER A 546 -11.57 -19.78 39.36
CA SER A 546 -12.85 -19.97 40.09
C SER A 546 -14.09 -19.68 39.23
N SER A 547 -15.03 -20.64 39.22
CA SER A 547 -16.46 -20.61 38.82
C SER A 547 -17.16 -19.23 38.63
N SER A 548 -18.13 -19.05 37.72
CA SER A 548 -19.29 -19.94 37.47
C SER A 548 -19.96 -19.83 36.08
N SER A 549 -20.80 -20.82 35.76
CA SER A 549 -21.49 -21.04 34.48
C SER A 549 -22.56 -20.02 34.06
N SER A 550 -22.64 -19.74 32.76
CA SER A 550 -23.91 -19.59 32.00
C SER A 550 -23.66 -19.92 30.52
N ALA A 551 -24.67 -20.49 29.84
CA ALA A 551 -24.48 -21.23 28.60
C ALA A 551 -24.58 -20.39 27.31
N VAL A 552 -23.87 -20.83 26.28
CA VAL A 552 -24.02 -20.43 24.87
C VAL A 552 -24.14 -21.73 24.03
N PRO A 553 -24.96 -21.81 22.96
CA PRO A 553 -25.25 -23.07 22.27
C PRO A 553 -24.10 -23.53 21.35
N PRO A 554 -23.99 -24.84 21.05
CA PRO A 554 -22.97 -25.35 20.15
C PRO A 554 -23.34 -25.15 18.67
N THR A 555 -22.40 -24.59 17.90
CA THR A 555 -22.44 -24.58 16.43
C THR A 555 -22.12 -26.00 15.89
N PRO A 556 -22.75 -26.51 14.82
CA PRO A 556 -22.61 -27.92 14.43
C PRO A 556 -21.27 -28.22 13.73
N GLN A 557 -20.55 -29.24 14.21
CA GLN A 557 -19.52 -29.91 13.40
C GLN A 557 -20.17 -31.02 12.55
N PRO A 558 -19.76 -31.20 11.28
CA PRO A 558 -20.17 -32.36 10.49
C PRO A 558 -19.50 -33.65 11.01
N PRO A 559 -20.16 -34.81 10.94
CA PRO A 559 -19.67 -36.03 11.56
C PRO A 559 -18.48 -36.66 10.80
N LEU A 560 -17.41 -36.95 11.54
CA LEU A 560 -16.38 -37.90 11.12
C LEU A 560 -17.02 -39.29 10.93
N SER A 561 -16.98 -39.81 9.69
CA SER A 561 -17.44 -41.16 9.39
C SER A 561 -16.34 -42.19 9.58
N VAL A 562 -16.72 -43.34 10.17
CA VAL A 562 -15.83 -44.43 10.55
C VAL A 562 -15.30 -45.16 9.32
N SER A 563 -14.02 -45.51 9.33
CA SER A 563 -13.40 -46.34 8.30
C SER A 563 -13.89 -47.79 8.39
N THR A 564 -14.57 -48.26 7.35
CA THR A 564 -14.76 -49.68 7.05
C THR A 564 -14.40 -49.95 5.60
N ALA A 565 -13.44 -50.85 5.38
CA ALA A 565 -12.99 -51.24 4.05
C ALA A 565 -14.06 -52.06 3.30
N PRO A 566 -14.20 -51.89 1.97
CA PRO A 566 -14.86 -52.86 1.11
C PRO A 566 -13.87 -53.68 0.29
N ALA A 567 -14.22 -54.95 0.09
CA ALA A 567 -13.51 -55.85 -0.82
C ALA A 567 -13.79 -55.50 -2.30
N SER A 568 -12.93 -56.01 -3.18
CA SER A 568 -13.03 -55.89 -4.63
C SER A 568 -14.28 -56.54 -5.24
N SER A 569 -15.02 -55.80 -6.06
CA SER A 569 -15.88 -56.36 -7.11
C SER A 569 -15.91 -55.46 -8.34
N THR A 570 -15.60 -56.05 -9.50
CA THR A 570 -15.48 -55.36 -10.78
C THR A 570 -16.83 -55.16 -11.46
N THR A 571 -17.19 -53.93 -11.80
CA THR A 571 -18.26 -53.65 -12.78
C THR A 571 -17.93 -52.38 -13.55
N ALA A 572 -17.91 -52.48 -14.87
CA ALA A 572 -17.69 -51.34 -15.75
C ALA A 572 -19.00 -50.57 -15.96
N THR A 573 -18.92 -49.24 -15.89
CA THR A 573 -20.03 -48.35 -16.31
C THR A 573 -19.44 -47.18 -17.10
N THR A 574 -19.99 -46.94 -18.28
CA THR A 574 -19.44 -46.02 -19.28
C THR A 574 -19.69 -44.56 -18.92
N THR A 575 -18.66 -43.82 -18.52
CA THR A 575 -18.76 -42.37 -18.31
C THR A 575 -18.70 -41.62 -19.63
N THR A 576 -19.79 -40.96 -20.01
CA THR A 576 -19.80 -39.97 -21.11
C THR A 576 -19.10 -38.69 -20.65
N ASN A 577 -17.92 -38.41 -21.21
CA ASN A 577 -17.21 -37.15 -20.97
C ASN A 577 -18.04 -35.96 -21.49
N ILE A 578 -18.49 -35.10 -20.57
CA ILE A 578 -18.98 -33.75 -20.90
C ILE A 578 -17.74 -32.84 -20.98
N PRO A 579 -17.52 -32.10 -22.08
CA PRO A 579 -16.36 -31.22 -22.19
C PRO A 579 -16.52 -30.03 -21.24
N VAL A 580 -15.61 -29.91 -20.27
CA VAL A 580 -15.51 -28.74 -19.40
C VAL A 580 -14.94 -27.59 -20.23
N SER A 581 -15.74 -26.54 -20.43
CA SER A 581 -15.28 -25.32 -21.10
C SER A 581 -14.50 -24.45 -20.12
N GLU A 582 -13.19 -24.35 -20.29
CA GLU A 582 -12.42 -23.28 -19.67
C GLU A 582 -12.87 -21.93 -20.23
N CYS A 583 -12.98 -20.90 -19.37
CA CYS A 583 -13.21 -19.54 -19.81
C CYS A 583 -12.40 -18.55 -18.94
N PHE A 584 -11.87 -17.53 -19.61
CA PHE A 584 -10.99 -16.52 -19.04
C PHE A 584 -11.75 -15.20 -18.94
N ILE A 585 -11.90 -14.68 -17.72
CA ILE A 585 -12.45 -13.35 -17.47
C ILE A 585 -11.31 -12.47 -16.96
N VAL A 586 -10.92 -11.47 -17.74
CA VAL A 586 -9.95 -10.44 -17.31
C VAL A 586 -10.73 -9.19 -16.97
N SER A 587 -10.84 -8.88 -15.67
CA SER A 587 -11.43 -7.64 -15.18
C SER A 587 -10.33 -6.58 -15.13
N SER A 588 -10.07 -5.93 -16.27
CA SER A 588 -9.10 -4.83 -16.38
C SER A 588 -9.78 -3.49 -16.13
N THR A 589 -9.63 -2.94 -14.93
CA THR A 589 -10.01 -1.54 -14.63
C THR A 589 -8.88 -0.62 -15.06
N THR A 590 -9.16 0.22 -16.07
CA THR A 590 -8.23 1.10 -16.82
C THR A 590 -7.41 0.41 -17.93
N ALA A 591 -7.78 0.72 -19.19
CA ALA A 591 -6.91 0.99 -20.35
C ALA A 591 -7.76 0.92 -21.63
N SER A 592 -8.04 2.07 -22.25
CA SER A 592 -8.68 2.14 -23.57
C SER A 592 -7.69 1.73 -24.67
N VAL A 593 -7.70 0.45 -25.03
CA VAL A 593 -6.93 -0.07 -26.18
C VAL A 593 -7.51 0.52 -27.49
N PRO A 594 -6.69 1.11 -28.38
CA PRO A 594 -7.16 1.54 -29.69
C PRO A 594 -7.59 0.32 -30.52
N SER A 595 -8.82 0.30 -31.01
CA SER A 595 -9.35 -0.79 -31.83
C SER A 595 -8.58 -0.90 -33.15
N LEU A 596 -7.79 -1.98 -33.31
CA LEU A 596 -7.26 -2.38 -34.61
C LEU A 596 -8.41 -2.94 -35.47
N SER A 597 -8.76 -2.22 -36.53
CA SER A 597 -9.78 -2.66 -37.48
C SER A 597 -9.25 -3.79 -38.37
N LEU A 598 -9.67 -5.02 -38.08
CA LEU A 598 -9.53 -6.14 -39.00
C LEU A 598 -10.47 -5.94 -40.19
N SER A 599 -9.92 -5.56 -41.33
CA SER A 599 -10.62 -5.54 -42.60
C SER A 599 -10.86 -6.96 -43.13
N SER A 600 -12.02 -7.17 -43.74
CA SER A 600 -12.37 -8.39 -44.46
C SER A 600 -13.16 -8.02 -45.73
N PRO A 601 -13.11 -8.84 -46.79
CA PRO A 601 -13.21 -8.36 -48.16
C PRO A 601 -14.65 -8.07 -48.64
N PRO A 602 -14.82 -7.25 -49.70
CA PRO A 602 -16.13 -6.85 -50.18
C PRO A 602 -16.83 -7.96 -50.97
N VAL A 603 -18.11 -8.19 -50.67
CA VAL A 603 -19.05 -8.88 -51.57
C VAL A 603 -19.93 -7.84 -52.25
N SER A 604 -20.03 -7.93 -53.56
CA SER A 604 -20.70 -6.98 -54.44
C SER A 604 -22.18 -7.31 -54.67
N THR A 605 -23.09 -6.33 -54.57
CA THR A 605 -24.33 -6.27 -55.37
C THR A 605 -24.86 -4.83 -55.56
N THR A 606 -24.68 -4.32 -56.78
CA THR A 606 -25.71 -3.72 -57.67
C THR A 606 -26.88 -2.87 -57.10
N THR A 607 -26.87 -1.58 -57.50
CA THR A 607 -27.99 -0.76 -58.05
C THR A 607 -29.36 -0.66 -57.33
N THR A 608 -29.83 0.56 -57.02
CA THR A 608 -30.66 1.37 -57.96
C THR A 608 -30.96 2.82 -57.49
N ASN A 609 -30.75 3.77 -58.41
CA ASN A 609 -31.60 4.92 -58.80
C ASN A 609 -32.21 5.96 -57.80
N THR A 610 -31.58 7.15 -57.82
CA THR A 610 -32.17 8.48 -58.22
C THR A 610 -33.26 9.16 -57.32
N PRO A 611 -33.62 10.46 -57.54
CA PRO A 611 -33.22 11.54 -56.62
C PRO A 611 -34.43 12.37 -56.08
N VAL A 612 -34.18 13.52 -55.43
CA VAL A 612 -34.85 14.83 -55.73
C VAL A 612 -34.32 15.99 -54.86
N SER A 613 -33.79 17.00 -55.57
CA SER A 613 -33.96 18.46 -55.41
C SER A 613 -33.79 19.24 -54.09
N GLN A 614 -33.00 20.33 -54.24
CA GLN A 614 -33.30 21.72 -53.79
C GLN A 614 -33.20 22.05 -52.28
N SER A 615 -32.73 23.23 -51.86
CA SER A 615 -32.21 24.42 -52.57
C SER A 615 -31.65 25.47 -51.60
N VAL A 616 -30.70 26.33 -52.05
CA VAL A 616 -30.57 27.78 -51.70
C VAL A 616 -30.28 28.13 -50.22
N SER A 617 -29.47 29.12 -49.82
CA SER A 617 -28.34 29.92 -50.37
C SER A 617 -27.74 30.73 -49.17
N THR A 618 -26.70 31.57 -49.20
CA THR A 618 -25.80 32.16 -50.22
C THR A 618 -24.48 32.59 -49.53
N SER A 619 -23.56 33.23 -50.26
CA SER A 619 -22.61 34.28 -49.80
C SER A 619 -21.79 34.05 -48.51
N SER A 620 -20.51 33.66 -48.57
CA SER A 620 -19.33 34.47 -48.99
C SER A 620 -18.86 35.46 -47.91
N THR A 621 -17.58 35.84 -47.82
CA THR A 621 -16.55 35.95 -48.87
C THR A 621 -15.14 35.86 -48.25
N THR A 622 -14.23 35.10 -48.88
CA THR A 622 -12.82 35.40 -49.24
C THR A 622 -11.97 36.39 -48.39
N ALA A 623 -10.63 36.28 -48.27
CA ALA A 623 -9.62 35.64 -49.12
C ALA A 623 -8.34 35.33 -48.28
N SER A 624 -7.54 34.29 -48.55
CA SER A 624 -6.29 34.28 -49.37
C SER A 624 -5.20 35.30 -48.94
N VAL A 625 -3.88 35.08 -48.94
CA VAL A 625 -2.94 34.00 -49.34
C VAL A 625 -1.54 34.51 -48.84
N SER A 626 -0.55 33.74 -48.33
CA SER A 626 0.54 33.14 -49.13
C SER A 626 1.77 32.71 -48.27
N THR A 627 2.45 31.63 -48.69
CA THR A 627 3.92 31.34 -48.71
C THR A 627 4.91 31.63 -47.55
N ALA A 628 5.69 30.56 -47.28
CA ALA A 628 7.01 30.34 -46.63
C ALA A 628 8.18 31.31 -47.02
N PRO A 629 9.48 31.17 -46.59
CA PRO A 629 10.15 30.01 -45.91
C PRO A 629 11.25 30.29 -44.82
N HIS A 630 11.93 29.19 -44.41
CA HIS A 630 13.18 29.00 -43.62
C HIS A 630 14.36 29.98 -43.89
N PRO A 631 15.36 30.19 -42.96
CA PRO A 631 16.43 29.17 -42.69
C PRO A 631 17.21 29.15 -41.32
N VAL A 632 17.76 27.95 -41.02
CA VAL A 632 19.14 27.58 -40.55
C VAL A 632 19.94 28.51 -39.61
N SER A 633 20.51 27.97 -38.50
CA SER A 633 21.96 28.09 -38.16
C SER A 633 22.46 27.29 -36.92
N SER A 634 23.50 26.49 -37.14
CA SER A 634 24.68 26.07 -36.33
C SER A 634 24.65 25.71 -34.82
N SER A 635 25.39 24.64 -34.51
CA SER A 635 25.99 24.29 -33.20
C SER A 635 27.35 24.98 -33.02
N PRO A 636 28.01 24.83 -31.84
CA PRO A 636 29.29 24.11 -31.90
C PRO A 636 29.55 23.10 -30.75
N VAL A 637 30.58 22.29 -30.97
CA VAL A 637 31.14 21.23 -30.11
C VAL A 637 32.39 21.73 -29.38
N ILE A 638 32.65 21.33 -28.14
CA ILE A 638 34.00 21.24 -27.55
C ILE A 638 34.12 19.95 -26.70
N GLU A 639 35.30 19.32 -26.74
CA GLU A 639 35.65 18.03 -26.16
C GLU A 639 36.21 18.06 -24.72
N CYS A 640 36.46 16.86 -24.20
CA CYS A 640 37.03 16.50 -22.90
C CYS A 640 38.40 17.11 -22.57
N SER A 641 38.74 17.21 -21.28
CA SER A 641 39.93 16.52 -20.72
C SER A 641 40.02 16.57 -19.19
N SER A 642 40.80 15.63 -18.65
CA SER A 642 41.05 15.33 -17.24
C SER A 642 42.05 16.27 -16.55
N THR A 643 41.99 16.41 -15.21
CA THR A 643 43.13 16.06 -14.31
C THR A 643 42.79 16.16 -12.81
N SER A 644 43.63 15.50 -12.01
CA SER A 644 43.61 15.37 -10.54
C SER A 644 44.09 16.61 -9.77
N SER A 645 43.64 16.78 -8.52
CA SER A 645 44.56 17.19 -7.42
C SER A 645 43.98 16.88 -6.03
N THR A 646 44.91 16.63 -5.08
CA THR A 646 44.69 16.30 -3.67
C THR A 646 45.13 17.46 -2.76
N THR A 647 44.29 17.84 -1.79
CA THR A 647 44.63 18.45 -0.48
C THR A 647 43.32 18.49 0.33
N ALA A 648 43.17 17.97 1.55
CA ALA A 648 43.99 18.03 2.77
C ALA A 648 44.10 19.45 3.36
N THR A 649 43.19 19.79 4.29
CA THR A 649 43.37 20.89 5.25
C THR A 649 42.80 20.47 6.61
N ALA A 650 43.59 20.65 7.67
CA ALA A 650 43.26 20.26 9.04
C ALA A 650 42.52 21.39 9.80
N ALA A 651 41.88 21.01 10.91
CA ALA A 651 41.29 21.94 11.86
C ALA A 651 42.35 22.55 12.79
N ILE A 652 42.17 23.83 13.16
CA ILE A 652 42.70 24.44 14.39
C ILE A 652 41.58 25.31 15.01
N PRO A 653 41.34 25.24 16.33
CA PRO A 653 40.26 25.97 17.00
C PRO A 653 40.71 27.36 17.52
N LEU A 654 39.75 28.21 17.87
CA LEU A 654 39.96 29.38 18.72
C LEU A 654 38.86 29.52 19.77
N SER A 655 39.24 30.03 20.94
CA SER A 655 38.45 30.00 22.17
C SER A 655 38.11 31.40 22.71
N SER A 656 37.17 31.40 23.67
CA SER A 656 37.12 32.25 24.88
C SER A 656 36.79 33.76 24.81
N THR A 657 35.77 34.12 25.62
CA THR A 657 35.60 35.39 26.41
C THR A 657 35.32 36.70 25.64
N ALA A 658 34.57 37.70 26.14
CA ALA A 658 33.91 37.96 27.44
C ALA A 658 32.58 38.75 27.20
N SER A 659 31.49 38.50 27.94
CA SER A 659 30.96 39.36 29.03
C SER A 659 31.01 40.90 28.82
N THR A 660 29.84 41.51 28.55
CA THR A 660 29.31 42.71 29.29
C THR A 660 27.85 43.03 28.91
N THR A 661 27.00 43.25 29.92
CA THR A 661 25.72 43.99 29.86
C THR A 661 25.96 45.46 30.24
N PRO A 662 25.22 46.43 29.67
CA PRO A 662 23.91 46.87 30.19
C PRO A 662 22.89 47.11 29.05
N GLY A 663 21.61 47.40 29.21
CA GLY A 663 20.74 47.76 30.35
C GLY A 663 19.40 48.23 29.76
N GLU A 664 18.29 48.15 30.52
CA GLU A 664 16.95 48.51 30.01
C GLU A 664 16.81 50.01 29.68
N PRO A 665 15.77 50.38 28.91
CA PRO A 665 14.67 51.06 29.61
C PRO A 665 13.28 50.48 29.32
N ARG A 666 12.42 50.54 30.35
CA ARG A 666 10.97 50.32 30.26
C ARG A 666 10.31 51.30 29.28
N LEU A 667 9.23 50.84 28.65
CA LEU A 667 8.16 51.71 28.18
C LEU A 667 6.81 51.02 28.41
N GLU A 668 6.00 51.62 29.28
CA GLU A 668 4.59 51.27 29.47
C GLU A 668 3.79 51.82 28.28
N THR A 669 2.77 51.09 27.80
CA THR A 669 1.38 51.61 27.66
C THR A 669 0.42 50.58 27.00
N VAL A 670 -0.64 50.26 27.76
CA VAL A 670 -2.07 50.39 27.39
C VAL A 670 -2.64 49.56 26.22
N PHE A 671 -3.58 48.66 26.57
CA PHE A 671 -4.59 48.07 25.68
C PHE A 671 -5.63 49.11 25.22
N PRO A 672 -6.33 48.84 24.11
CA PRO A 672 -7.78 48.83 24.24
C PRO A 672 -8.48 47.59 23.65
N THR A 673 -9.66 47.38 24.20
CA THR A 673 -10.71 46.39 23.91
C THR A 673 -11.34 46.45 22.52
N THR A 674 -11.80 45.27 22.06
CA THR A 674 -13.00 45.01 21.23
C THR A 674 -13.30 45.86 19.98
N THR A 675 -13.25 45.21 18.81
CA THR A 675 -14.49 44.83 18.08
C THR A 675 -14.30 43.50 17.36
#